data_AF-A0A5N9BZT7-F1
#
_entry.id   AF-A0A5N9BZT7-F1
#
_cell.length_a   1.000
_cell.length_b   1.000
_cell.length_c   1.000
_cell.angle_alpha   90.00
_cell.angle_beta   90.00
_cell.angle_gamma   90.00
#
_symmetry.space_group_name_H-M   'P 1'
#
loop_
_entity.id
_entity.type
_entity.pdbx_description
1 polymer ?
#
loop_
_entity_poly.entity_id
_entity_poly.type
_entity_poly.pdbx_seq_one_letter_code
_entity_poly.pdbx_strand_id
1 'polypeptide(L)'
;MSAEDWKELESSLKTLPGSVGDAYEDSKALMSEIFSDDELLLWGKEGLAIGTQTVRSWEAAIEYFSVSAMVVKSLAFPSFMQWARCGTHLSQDAPSLASAFFSVSPSIVTNLRPQYIPRWVGLGRGLYKGTWKSGNLASKFFECSPDLVRNLPFWDVEIFASLLESISSKSYEVAADCLDLGTTVLPAMGREREVFLSMLRSLTDTSWREVKSCLEVVPKVARDVEDTQIGRFLKLGEKLAKSGMKDTSRFMADGTQALSGLQPNTHGKILDLCDVLLEAEYDAVQPFLKSLETVLAGITIIQLDQWFETGLNLIKENKEAGLAFFKIESNTSEAVLKTLSSSIDLDVIKGIIKLYCTALTGQDIEISNSQELVDKGIGWVDESWASTDGTQVFLPSVVDQYDDKQSNFSWFKVIATHQVGRLEFGSFEFQFDKESNVFSNRRIDAEKAQAEKLYQLGQPDEVGNIRTYTDIGKFLNLFDETKLAFDIFTVLEDCRLDYLIKTLYPGIKNATKQIQDDAILKRPEIMELPLKEAMVELLIRFSLGQFNEVKVPEGYEDVVETLANLVHTLGNAESNIEDSAEATIRAYELISKVINETKPEDDWEDEDLEDQLEDFDEDEYESLVEKMQQSMEMSGEDGEGDPYDSPSPVEYRGDFKPEMVQLISKLQSDASESGENQPLTQEELEQLLQETDELELDAEQGEIDAGMFAAWVENIMKEAGMPPPEGEPGDGQAPVMSGSEEEGELEAQEPKTYAYDEWDFRADDYKPRWCIVKEKTLEEGEQSFYTEALNNYSGLLAHIKRQFELIMPETWRKTYRLVDGEDIDLNAALEAISDLRMGVPPDDKIYWRRNKIERDVAAVFLLDMSASTAEAIDEGRQNSDDTDAPDDPVEYMVWLRRRREGLTRRNYKRIIDLEKESTALIIQAIESIGDQYGIYGFSGYGRENVEFYVIKDIDEPFNDKIKRRIDKITPLHATRMGASIRHAITKLENKDATTKIMFLISDGRPQDRGYSREGVEKEYAVHDTHQALIEARRKNIIPFCLTVDKAGHDYLKEMCGDMGYEVLDNIWSLPERLPMVYRNLTK
;
A
#
# COMPACT_ATOMS: atom_id res chain seq x y z
N MET A 1 -46.06 52.91 -57.41
CA MET A 1 -44.79 53.60 -57.11
C MET A 1 -44.11 54.03 -58.41
N SER A 2 -43.22 55.03 -58.40
CA SER A 2 -42.70 55.63 -59.64
C SER A 2 -41.54 54.81 -60.20
N ALA A 3 -41.36 54.79 -61.53
CA ALA A 3 -40.16 54.25 -62.16
C ALA A 3 -38.88 54.98 -61.75
N GLU A 4 -39.00 56.10 -61.03
CA GLU A 4 -37.90 56.86 -60.44
C GLU A 4 -37.37 56.18 -59.18
N ASP A 5 -38.23 55.62 -58.32
CA ASP A 5 -37.83 54.91 -57.09
C ASP A 5 -36.92 53.71 -57.37
N TRP A 6 -37.18 52.99 -58.46
CA TRP A 6 -36.37 51.86 -58.93
C TRP A 6 -35.04 52.29 -59.53
N LYS A 7 -35.04 53.37 -60.32
CA LYS A 7 -33.81 53.94 -60.89
C LYS A 7 -32.89 54.52 -59.81
N GLU A 8 -33.47 55.10 -58.76
CA GLU A 8 -32.73 55.61 -57.60
C GLU A 8 -32.07 54.46 -56.84
N LEU A 9 -32.80 53.38 -56.54
CA LEU A 9 -32.25 52.18 -55.89
C LEU A 9 -31.11 51.55 -56.70
N GLU A 10 -31.31 51.34 -58.00
CA GLU A 10 -30.29 50.74 -58.89
C GLU A 10 -29.07 51.67 -59.08
N SER A 11 -29.25 52.99 -59.06
CA SER A 11 -28.14 53.95 -59.07
C SER A 11 -27.38 53.94 -57.74
N SER A 12 -28.07 53.80 -56.61
CA SER A 12 -27.46 53.73 -55.29
C SER A 12 -26.72 52.41 -55.04
N LEU A 13 -27.24 51.28 -55.50
CA LEU A 13 -26.54 49.98 -55.39
C LEU A 13 -25.22 49.96 -56.19
N LYS A 14 -25.14 50.68 -57.33
CA LYS A 14 -23.90 50.85 -58.11
C LYS A 14 -22.80 51.64 -57.39
N THR A 15 -23.10 52.27 -56.26
CA THR A 15 -22.09 52.94 -55.42
C THR A 15 -21.35 51.97 -54.48
N LEU A 16 -21.88 50.76 -54.31
CA LEU A 16 -21.25 49.66 -53.57
C LEU A 16 -20.40 48.79 -54.52
N PRO A 17 -19.51 47.90 -54.01
CA PRO A 17 -18.75 46.97 -54.85
C PRO A 17 -19.65 46.15 -55.77
N GLY A 18 -19.19 45.88 -57.00
CA GLY A 18 -19.98 45.22 -58.06
C GLY A 18 -20.61 43.88 -57.64
N SER A 19 -19.94 43.14 -56.74
CA SER A 19 -20.43 41.89 -56.17
C SER A 19 -21.77 42.01 -55.43
N VAL A 20 -22.10 43.18 -54.85
CA VAL A 20 -23.41 43.43 -54.22
C VAL A 20 -24.50 43.56 -55.28
N GLY A 21 -24.18 44.22 -56.41
CA GLY A 21 -25.09 44.37 -57.53
C GLY A 21 -25.40 43.02 -58.19
N ASP A 22 -24.36 42.20 -58.39
CA ASP A 22 -24.49 40.84 -58.95
C ASP A 22 -25.40 39.97 -58.06
N ALA A 23 -25.15 39.94 -56.74
CA ALA A 23 -25.97 39.17 -55.78
C ALA A 23 -27.44 39.63 -55.73
N TYR A 24 -27.68 40.94 -55.87
CA TYR A 24 -29.02 41.52 -55.95
C TYR A 24 -29.75 41.11 -57.23
N GLU A 25 -29.09 41.21 -58.40
CA GLU A 25 -29.69 40.82 -59.69
C GLU A 25 -30.02 39.32 -59.74
N ASP A 26 -29.11 38.46 -59.26
CA ASP A 26 -29.30 37.02 -59.19
C ASP A 26 -30.50 36.64 -58.31
N SER A 27 -30.68 37.32 -57.19
CA SER A 27 -31.77 37.03 -56.23
C SER A 27 -33.08 37.71 -56.61
N LYS A 28 -33.04 38.85 -57.32
CA LYS A 28 -34.23 39.63 -57.73
C LYS A 28 -35.19 38.81 -58.60
N ALA A 29 -34.66 37.97 -59.49
CA ALA A 29 -35.48 37.10 -60.34
C ALA A 29 -36.36 36.15 -59.50
N LEU A 30 -35.76 35.48 -58.50
CA LEU A 30 -36.47 34.56 -57.60
C LEU A 30 -37.41 35.29 -56.63
N MET A 31 -36.99 36.45 -56.13
CA MET A 31 -37.82 37.23 -55.20
C MET A 31 -39.05 37.83 -55.90
N SER A 32 -38.95 38.16 -57.19
CA SER A 32 -40.04 38.75 -57.98
C SER A 32 -41.23 37.82 -58.22
N GLU A 33 -41.03 36.51 -58.01
CA GLU A 33 -42.12 35.52 -58.05
C GLU A 33 -42.93 35.49 -56.75
N ILE A 34 -42.39 36.03 -55.66
CA ILE A 34 -42.93 35.87 -54.29
C ILE A 34 -43.44 37.19 -53.71
N PHE A 35 -42.72 38.30 -53.93
CA PHE A 35 -43.05 39.62 -53.39
C PHE A 35 -43.77 40.49 -54.43
N SER A 36 -44.68 41.33 -53.95
CA SER A 36 -45.25 42.41 -54.77
C SER A 36 -44.21 43.49 -55.09
N ASP A 37 -44.46 44.30 -56.12
CA ASP A 37 -43.53 45.37 -56.55
C ASP A 37 -43.15 46.33 -55.40
N ASP A 38 -44.08 46.60 -54.49
CA ASP A 38 -43.86 47.47 -53.32
C ASP A 38 -42.96 46.79 -52.26
N GLU A 39 -43.14 45.48 -52.06
CA GLU A 39 -42.37 44.65 -51.14
C GLU A 39 -40.95 44.38 -51.66
N LEU A 40 -40.78 44.19 -52.97
CA LEU A 40 -39.47 44.06 -53.63
C LEU A 40 -38.64 45.32 -53.50
N LEU A 41 -39.27 46.50 -53.67
CA LEU A 41 -38.56 47.76 -53.47
C LEU A 41 -38.12 47.91 -52.01
N LEU A 42 -38.96 47.51 -51.05
CA LEU A 42 -38.62 47.58 -49.63
C LEU A 42 -37.49 46.61 -49.27
N TRP A 43 -37.50 45.39 -49.81
CA TRP A 43 -36.42 44.41 -49.69
C TRP A 43 -35.08 44.94 -50.22
N GLY A 44 -35.08 45.53 -51.41
CA GLY A 44 -33.89 46.14 -52.01
C GLY A 44 -33.39 47.37 -51.24
N LYS A 45 -34.30 48.22 -50.74
CA LYS A 45 -33.97 49.38 -49.89
C LYS A 45 -33.33 48.96 -48.56
N GLU A 46 -33.81 47.89 -47.93
CA GLU A 46 -33.15 47.36 -46.72
C GLU A 46 -31.78 46.76 -47.02
N GLY A 47 -31.59 46.04 -48.15
CA GLY A 47 -30.27 45.54 -48.54
C GLY A 47 -29.25 46.65 -48.80
N LEU A 48 -29.69 47.75 -49.43
CA LEU A 48 -28.89 48.97 -49.56
C LEU A 48 -28.59 49.60 -48.18
N ALA A 49 -29.57 49.63 -47.27
CA ALA A 49 -29.37 50.13 -45.91
C ALA A 49 -28.34 49.28 -45.15
N ILE A 50 -28.37 47.95 -45.27
CA ILE A 50 -27.38 47.04 -44.68
C ILE A 50 -25.98 47.36 -45.21
N GLY A 51 -25.82 47.47 -46.54
CA GLY A 51 -24.53 47.66 -47.21
C GLY A 51 -23.86 49.02 -46.98
N THR A 52 -24.60 50.00 -46.49
CA THR A 52 -24.14 51.39 -46.32
C THR A 52 -23.85 51.80 -44.87
N GLN A 53 -24.04 50.91 -43.90
CA GLN A 53 -23.80 51.23 -42.48
C GLN A 53 -22.32 51.51 -42.17
N THR A 54 -21.40 50.71 -42.72
CA THR A 54 -19.94 50.85 -42.50
C THR A 54 -19.14 50.52 -43.75
N VAL A 55 -17.81 50.74 -43.72
CA VAL A 55 -16.90 50.54 -44.86
C VAL A 55 -16.86 49.08 -45.38
N ARG A 56 -17.17 48.08 -44.54
CA ARG A 56 -17.21 46.65 -44.92
C ARG A 56 -18.60 46.03 -44.87
N SER A 57 -19.65 46.81 -44.60
CA SER A 57 -21.01 46.28 -44.51
C SER A 57 -21.57 45.71 -45.82
N TRP A 58 -20.91 45.98 -46.95
CA TRP A 58 -21.22 45.38 -48.24
C TRP A 58 -21.10 43.84 -48.23
N GLU A 59 -20.24 43.25 -47.41
CA GLU A 59 -20.14 41.78 -47.25
C GLU A 59 -21.44 41.20 -46.68
N ALA A 60 -22.01 41.82 -45.64
CA ALA A 60 -23.29 41.42 -45.07
C ALA A 60 -24.48 41.64 -46.03
N ALA A 61 -24.40 42.66 -46.91
CA ALA A 61 -25.41 42.89 -47.92
C ALA A 61 -25.41 41.80 -49.01
N ILE A 62 -24.24 41.28 -49.38
CA ILE A 62 -24.12 40.14 -50.31
C ILE A 62 -24.82 38.92 -49.71
N GLU A 63 -24.51 38.57 -48.46
CA GLU A 63 -25.12 37.43 -47.77
C GLU A 63 -26.63 37.62 -47.56
N TYR A 64 -27.08 38.84 -47.25
CA TYR A 64 -28.51 39.14 -47.16
C TYR A 64 -29.24 38.85 -48.49
N PHE A 65 -28.70 39.33 -49.61
CA PHE A 65 -29.34 39.12 -50.91
C PHE A 65 -29.33 37.64 -51.31
N SER A 66 -28.21 36.94 -51.16
CA SER A 66 -28.08 35.52 -51.52
C SER A 66 -29.03 34.62 -50.74
N VAL A 67 -29.22 34.89 -49.45
CA VAL A 67 -30.04 34.07 -48.54
C VAL A 67 -31.53 34.43 -48.58
N SER A 68 -31.89 35.64 -49.01
CA SER A 68 -33.27 36.14 -49.00
C SER A 68 -34.27 35.21 -49.69
N ALA A 69 -33.89 34.60 -50.82
CA ALA A 69 -34.74 33.67 -51.59
C ALA A 69 -35.04 32.36 -50.84
N MET A 70 -34.19 31.97 -49.89
CA MET A 70 -34.40 30.79 -49.04
C MET A 70 -35.24 31.13 -47.81
N VAL A 71 -34.97 32.27 -47.17
CA VAL A 71 -35.65 32.71 -45.93
C VAL A 71 -37.09 33.12 -46.17
N VAL A 72 -37.39 33.73 -47.32
CA VAL A 72 -38.75 34.16 -47.68
C VAL A 72 -39.76 33.01 -47.75
N LYS A 73 -39.30 31.79 -48.02
CA LYS A 73 -40.13 30.59 -48.04
C LYS A 73 -40.63 30.19 -46.65
N SER A 74 -39.96 30.66 -45.60
CA SER A 74 -40.21 30.27 -44.20
C SER A 74 -40.85 31.39 -43.37
N LEU A 75 -40.81 32.65 -43.83
CA LEU A 75 -41.32 33.81 -43.09
C LEU A 75 -42.36 34.59 -43.89
N ALA A 76 -43.43 35.00 -43.21
CA ALA A 76 -44.35 36.01 -43.75
C ALA A 76 -43.64 37.38 -43.86
N PHE A 77 -44.05 38.20 -44.83
CA PHE A 77 -43.40 39.47 -45.15
C PHE A 77 -43.10 40.39 -43.93
N PRO A 78 -44.01 40.57 -42.95
CA PRO A 78 -43.69 41.39 -41.76
C PRO A 78 -42.55 40.82 -40.91
N SER A 79 -42.50 39.50 -40.73
CA SER A 79 -41.43 38.82 -39.99
C SER A 79 -40.13 38.75 -40.78
N PHE A 80 -40.21 38.64 -42.10
CA PHE A 80 -39.07 38.74 -43.01
C PHE A 80 -38.42 40.13 -42.92
N MET A 81 -39.23 41.20 -42.93
CA MET A 81 -38.74 42.56 -42.75
C MET A 81 -38.16 42.80 -41.35
N GLN A 82 -38.72 42.15 -40.32
CA GLN A 82 -38.16 42.18 -38.97
C GLN A 82 -36.78 41.50 -38.92
N TRP A 83 -36.61 40.36 -39.58
CA TRP A 83 -35.33 39.67 -39.76
C TRP A 83 -34.30 40.55 -40.49
N ALA A 84 -34.70 41.19 -41.60
CA ALA A 84 -33.83 42.10 -42.36
C ALA A 84 -33.35 43.28 -41.48
N ARG A 85 -34.27 43.92 -40.75
CA ARG A 85 -33.94 45.03 -39.83
C ARG A 85 -33.02 44.61 -38.69
N CYS A 86 -33.20 43.40 -38.15
CA CYS A 86 -32.27 42.83 -37.18
C CYS A 86 -30.84 42.77 -37.74
N GLY A 87 -30.67 42.32 -38.98
CA GLY A 87 -29.36 42.32 -39.65
C GLY A 87 -28.82 43.72 -39.95
N THR A 88 -29.68 44.70 -40.27
CA THR A 88 -29.29 46.12 -40.37
C THR A 88 -28.71 46.65 -39.06
N HIS A 89 -29.34 46.32 -37.93
CA HIS A 89 -28.82 46.68 -36.60
C HIS A 89 -27.49 45.99 -36.27
N LEU A 90 -27.33 44.71 -36.62
CA LEU A 90 -26.05 44.02 -36.45
C LEU A 90 -24.94 44.62 -37.33
N SER A 91 -25.27 45.08 -38.55
CA SER A 91 -24.33 45.71 -39.48
C SER A 91 -23.82 47.07 -38.97
N GLN A 92 -24.62 47.77 -38.16
CA GLN A 92 -24.21 49.00 -37.45
C GLN A 92 -23.16 48.71 -36.38
N ASP A 93 -23.30 47.57 -35.69
CA ASP A 93 -22.38 47.16 -34.64
C ASP A 93 -21.08 46.56 -35.23
N ALA A 94 -21.20 45.52 -36.07
CA ALA A 94 -20.09 44.88 -36.78
C ALA A 94 -20.53 44.17 -38.08
N PRO A 95 -19.89 44.44 -39.23
CA PRO A 95 -20.21 43.77 -40.50
C PRO A 95 -20.06 42.25 -40.49
N SER A 96 -19.03 41.73 -39.81
CA SER A 96 -18.77 40.29 -39.70
C SER A 96 -19.86 39.56 -38.91
N LEU A 97 -20.51 40.25 -37.97
CA LEU A 97 -21.60 39.70 -37.17
C LEU A 97 -22.88 39.57 -37.98
N ALA A 98 -23.19 40.61 -38.77
CA ALA A 98 -24.31 40.60 -39.69
C ALA A 98 -24.14 39.55 -40.80
N SER A 99 -22.91 39.39 -41.32
CA SER A 99 -22.57 38.35 -42.30
C SER A 99 -22.82 36.94 -41.75
N ALA A 100 -22.30 36.62 -40.55
CA ALA A 100 -22.53 35.33 -39.89
C ALA A 100 -24.02 35.08 -39.55
N PHE A 101 -24.75 36.12 -39.15
CA PHE A 101 -26.19 36.04 -38.94
C PHE A 101 -26.94 35.67 -40.24
N PHE A 102 -26.63 36.35 -41.34
CA PHE A 102 -27.31 36.12 -42.62
C PHE A 102 -26.99 34.76 -43.22
N SER A 103 -25.71 34.36 -43.26
CA SER A 103 -25.29 33.07 -43.83
C SER A 103 -25.97 31.87 -43.17
N VAL A 104 -26.26 31.97 -41.86
CA VAL A 104 -26.83 30.89 -41.05
C VAL A 104 -28.37 30.95 -40.94
N SER A 105 -28.96 32.10 -41.29
CA SER A 105 -30.41 32.34 -41.22
C SER A 105 -31.30 31.30 -41.93
N PRO A 106 -30.97 30.74 -43.12
CA PRO A 106 -31.83 29.73 -43.75
C PRO A 106 -32.09 28.51 -42.88
N SER A 107 -31.07 28.07 -42.13
CA SER A 107 -31.09 26.86 -41.32
C SER A 107 -31.82 27.03 -39.99
N ILE A 108 -31.80 28.25 -39.43
CA ILE A 108 -32.45 28.56 -38.15
C ILE A 108 -33.91 28.94 -38.32
N VAL A 109 -34.23 29.75 -39.32
CA VAL A 109 -35.58 30.31 -39.50
C VAL A 109 -36.62 29.22 -39.79
N THR A 110 -36.19 28.06 -40.30
CA THR A 110 -37.05 26.88 -40.46
C THR A 110 -37.38 26.19 -39.14
N ASN A 111 -36.51 26.29 -38.14
CA ASN A 111 -36.63 25.61 -36.83
C ASN A 111 -37.03 26.55 -35.69
N LEU A 112 -36.94 27.87 -35.89
CA LEU A 112 -37.22 28.89 -34.88
C LEU A 112 -38.54 29.62 -35.17
N ARG A 113 -39.38 29.79 -34.14
CA ARG A 113 -40.61 30.59 -34.28
C ARG A 113 -40.26 32.05 -34.59
N PRO A 114 -41.00 32.73 -35.51
CA PRO A 114 -40.68 34.10 -35.91
C PRO A 114 -40.56 35.11 -34.75
N GLN A 115 -41.35 34.93 -33.69
CA GLN A 115 -41.30 35.76 -32.47
C GLN A 115 -39.98 35.69 -31.70
N TYR A 116 -39.18 34.64 -31.88
CA TYR A 116 -37.91 34.43 -31.19
C TYR A 116 -36.71 34.95 -31.99
N ILE A 117 -36.88 35.30 -33.27
CA ILE A 117 -35.80 35.86 -34.12
C ILE A 117 -35.17 37.11 -33.49
N PRO A 118 -35.93 38.10 -32.98
CA PRO A 118 -35.33 39.27 -32.31
C PRO A 118 -34.60 38.91 -31.02
N ARG A 119 -35.08 37.88 -30.30
CA ARG A 119 -34.44 37.39 -29.06
C ARG A 119 -33.11 36.72 -29.38
N TRP A 120 -33.09 35.84 -30.37
CA TRP A 120 -31.87 35.18 -30.87
C TRP A 120 -30.80 36.19 -31.32
N VAL A 121 -31.22 37.20 -32.10
CA VAL A 121 -30.34 38.32 -32.49
C VAL A 121 -29.83 39.07 -31.26
N GLY A 122 -30.70 39.29 -30.27
CA GLY A 122 -30.34 39.89 -28.99
C GLY A 122 -29.25 39.11 -28.23
N LEU A 123 -29.29 37.77 -28.24
CA LEU A 123 -28.28 36.92 -27.61
C LEU A 123 -26.91 37.10 -28.26
N GLY A 124 -26.83 36.97 -29.60
CA GLY A 124 -25.57 37.13 -30.32
C GLY A 124 -25.02 38.55 -30.23
N ARG A 125 -25.90 39.56 -30.23
CA ARG A 125 -25.52 40.96 -29.96
C ARG A 125 -25.01 41.16 -28.54
N GLY A 126 -25.58 40.50 -27.54
CA GLY A 126 -25.16 40.56 -26.14
C GLY A 126 -23.71 40.14 -25.92
N LEU A 127 -23.24 39.15 -26.68
CA LEU A 127 -21.85 38.68 -26.69
C LEU A 127 -20.87 39.68 -27.32
N TYR A 128 -21.35 40.62 -28.14
CA TYR A 128 -20.51 41.62 -28.78
C TYR A 128 -20.32 42.85 -27.87
N LYS A 129 -19.05 43.15 -27.53
CA LYS A 129 -18.68 44.30 -26.67
C LYS A 129 -17.76 45.31 -27.38
N GLY A 130 -17.73 45.31 -28.73
CA GLY A 130 -16.95 46.27 -29.52
C GLY A 130 -15.50 45.88 -29.83
N THR A 131 -15.04 44.70 -29.40
CA THR A 131 -13.68 44.19 -29.68
C THR A 131 -13.69 43.11 -30.75
N TRP A 132 -12.57 42.90 -31.44
CA TRP A 132 -12.46 41.82 -32.43
C TRP A 132 -12.62 40.42 -31.81
N LYS A 133 -12.13 40.19 -30.57
CA LYS A 133 -12.33 38.94 -29.83
C LYS A 133 -13.81 38.69 -29.52
N SER A 134 -14.54 39.71 -29.04
CA SER A 134 -15.99 39.62 -28.82
C SER A 134 -16.78 39.45 -30.12
N GLY A 135 -16.29 40.02 -31.23
CA GLY A 135 -16.85 39.83 -32.57
C GLY A 135 -16.73 38.40 -33.05
N ASN A 136 -15.56 37.78 -32.89
CA ASN A 136 -15.36 36.38 -33.25
C ASN A 136 -16.24 35.43 -32.41
N LEU A 137 -16.34 35.63 -31.09
CA LEU A 137 -17.22 34.83 -30.23
C LEU A 137 -18.70 34.94 -30.66
N ALA A 138 -19.16 36.15 -30.93
CA ALA A 138 -20.53 36.41 -31.33
C ALA A 138 -20.85 35.88 -32.74
N SER A 139 -19.92 35.98 -33.69
CA SER A 139 -20.03 35.34 -35.02
C SER A 139 -20.07 33.81 -34.89
N LYS A 140 -19.18 33.23 -34.07
CA LYS A 140 -19.14 31.79 -33.82
C LYS A 140 -20.42 31.28 -33.14
N PHE A 141 -21.01 32.04 -32.22
CA PHE A 141 -22.32 31.72 -31.65
C PHE A 141 -23.41 31.63 -32.73
N PHE A 142 -23.42 32.55 -33.70
CA PHE A 142 -24.36 32.49 -34.82
C PHE A 142 -24.11 31.26 -35.70
N GLU A 143 -22.85 30.92 -35.99
CA GLU A 143 -22.49 29.71 -36.75
C GLU A 143 -22.94 28.41 -36.07
N CYS A 144 -22.81 28.30 -34.75
CA CYS A 144 -23.22 27.11 -33.97
C CYS A 144 -24.72 27.09 -33.59
N SER A 145 -25.42 28.22 -33.73
CA SER A 145 -26.83 28.35 -33.34
C SER A 145 -27.81 27.36 -34.02
N PRO A 146 -27.65 26.93 -35.30
CA PRO A 146 -28.58 25.99 -35.93
C PRO A 146 -28.62 24.65 -35.22
N ASP A 147 -27.44 24.14 -34.85
CA ASP A 147 -27.31 22.84 -34.20
C ASP A 147 -27.85 22.90 -32.77
N LEU A 148 -27.61 24.01 -32.05
CA LEU A 148 -28.18 24.26 -30.73
C LEU A 148 -29.72 24.33 -30.78
N VAL A 149 -30.30 25.12 -31.68
CA VAL A 149 -31.76 25.30 -31.76
C VAL A 149 -32.48 24.04 -32.27
N ARG A 150 -31.81 23.22 -33.08
CA ARG A 150 -32.37 21.94 -33.56
C ARG A 150 -32.49 20.92 -32.42
N ASN A 151 -31.50 20.89 -31.53
CA ASN A 151 -31.38 19.84 -30.51
C ASN A 151 -31.84 20.28 -29.11
N LEU A 152 -31.94 21.59 -28.85
CA LEU A 152 -32.28 22.15 -27.54
C LEU A 152 -33.54 23.02 -27.61
N PRO A 153 -34.35 23.04 -26.54
CA PRO A 153 -35.38 24.05 -26.34
C PRO A 153 -34.78 25.46 -26.40
N PHE A 154 -35.47 26.39 -27.04
CA PHE A 154 -34.97 27.77 -27.18
C PHE A 154 -34.66 28.44 -25.83
N TRP A 155 -35.41 28.11 -24.78
CA TRP A 155 -35.16 28.63 -23.43
C TRP A 155 -33.81 28.18 -22.85
N ASP A 156 -33.40 26.94 -23.10
CA ASP A 156 -32.08 26.43 -22.67
C ASP A 156 -30.95 27.12 -23.44
N VAL A 157 -31.17 27.41 -24.73
CA VAL A 157 -30.25 28.21 -25.55
C VAL A 157 -30.10 29.63 -24.99
N GLU A 158 -31.19 30.24 -24.48
CA GLU A 158 -31.14 31.55 -23.83
C GLU A 158 -30.34 31.53 -22.53
N ILE A 159 -30.54 30.52 -21.68
CA ILE A 159 -29.77 30.34 -20.44
C ILE A 159 -28.28 30.15 -20.77
N PHE A 160 -27.98 29.28 -21.74
CA PHE A 160 -26.62 29.00 -22.15
C PHE A 160 -25.92 30.23 -22.76
N ALA A 161 -26.62 30.98 -23.61
CA ALA A 161 -26.08 32.23 -24.16
C ALA A 161 -25.84 33.30 -23.08
N SER A 162 -26.73 33.42 -22.08
CA SER A 162 -26.53 34.31 -20.92
C SER A 162 -25.33 33.90 -20.07
N LEU A 163 -25.07 32.60 -19.96
CA LEU A 163 -23.89 32.05 -19.28
C LEU A 163 -22.60 32.41 -20.05
N LEU A 164 -22.60 32.22 -21.37
CA LEU A 164 -21.48 32.62 -22.23
C LEU A 164 -21.21 34.13 -22.14
N GLU A 165 -22.25 34.96 -22.08
CA GLU A 165 -22.09 36.40 -21.88
C GLU A 165 -21.40 36.70 -20.55
N SER A 166 -21.81 36.03 -19.48
CA SER A 166 -21.23 36.20 -18.14
C SER A 166 -19.74 35.79 -18.11
N ILE A 167 -19.38 34.66 -18.73
CA ILE A 167 -17.99 34.19 -18.84
C ILE A 167 -17.16 35.13 -19.73
N SER A 168 -17.74 35.61 -20.83
CA SER A 168 -17.05 36.49 -21.79
C SER A 168 -16.60 37.81 -21.16
N SER A 169 -17.26 38.26 -20.09
CA SER A 169 -16.82 39.42 -19.30
C SER A 169 -15.45 39.23 -18.64
N LYS A 170 -15.05 37.97 -18.43
CA LYS A 170 -13.77 37.57 -17.83
C LYS A 170 -12.79 37.04 -18.88
N SER A 171 -13.22 36.11 -19.73
CA SER A 171 -12.40 35.53 -20.79
C SER A 171 -13.22 35.11 -22.01
N TYR A 172 -12.89 35.67 -23.17
CA TYR A 172 -13.50 35.30 -24.45
C TYR A 172 -13.05 33.92 -24.95
N GLU A 173 -11.85 33.50 -24.61
CA GLU A 173 -11.30 32.19 -25.04
C GLU A 173 -12.04 31.05 -24.33
N VAL A 174 -12.22 31.16 -23.01
CA VAL A 174 -13.00 30.16 -22.25
C VAL A 174 -14.46 30.13 -22.67
N ALA A 175 -15.07 31.29 -22.97
CA ALA A 175 -16.43 31.33 -23.50
C ALA A 175 -16.54 30.67 -24.89
N ALA A 176 -15.55 30.83 -25.76
CA ALA A 176 -15.52 30.19 -27.08
C ALA A 176 -15.36 28.66 -26.98
N ASP A 177 -14.53 28.18 -26.06
CA ASP A 177 -14.38 26.75 -25.79
C ASP A 177 -15.65 26.15 -25.18
N CYS A 178 -16.29 26.86 -24.23
CA CYS A 178 -17.56 26.44 -23.64
C CYS A 178 -18.66 26.35 -24.71
N LEU A 179 -18.69 27.27 -25.67
CA LEU A 179 -19.63 27.22 -26.79
C LEU A 179 -19.45 25.95 -27.62
N ASP A 180 -18.21 25.58 -27.95
CA ASP A 180 -17.93 24.36 -28.72
C ASP A 180 -18.39 23.11 -27.96
N LEU A 181 -17.96 22.96 -26.70
CA LEU A 181 -18.34 21.83 -25.85
C LEU A 181 -19.86 21.77 -25.62
N GLY A 182 -20.51 22.92 -25.40
CA GLY A 182 -21.95 22.98 -25.19
C GLY A 182 -22.77 22.48 -26.39
N THR A 183 -22.26 22.62 -27.62
CA THR A 183 -22.96 22.14 -28.82
C THR A 183 -23.01 20.61 -28.93
N THR A 184 -22.08 19.91 -28.29
CA THR A 184 -22.00 18.45 -28.29
C THR A 184 -22.57 17.86 -27.01
N VAL A 185 -22.24 18.43 -25.85
CA VAL A 185 -22.58 17.89 -24.52
C VAL A 185 -24.06 18.10 -24.19
N LEU A 186 -24.59 19.32 -24.34
CA LEU A 186 -25.96 19.62 -23.91
C LEU A 186 -27.03 18.82 -24.68
N PRO A 187 -26.91 18.56 -26.00
CA PRO A 187 -27.82 17.67 -26.72
C PRO A 187 -27.79 16.22 -26.27
N ALA A 188 -26.63 15.74 -25.79
CA ALA A 188 -26.47 14.37 -25.32
C ALA A 188 -27.18 14.12 -23.98
N MET A 189 -27.46 15.20 -23.22
CA MET A 189 -28.13 15.12 -21.93
C MET A 189 -29.65 14.98 -22.09
N GLY A 190 -30.24 14.07 -21.30
CA GLY A 190 -31.69 13.89 -21.18
C GLY A 190 -32.38 14.95 -20.33
N ARG A 191 -33.18 14.54 -19.35
CA ARG A 191 -33.94 15.45 -18.46
C ARG A 191 -33.06 16.23 -17.49
N GLU A 192 -31.89 15.69 -17.15
CA GLU A 192 -30.98 16.28 -16.16
C GLU A 192 -30.23 17.53 -16.64
N ARG A 193 -30.39 17.89 -17.92
CA ARG A 193 -29.82 19.10 -18.51
C ARG A 193 -30.19 20.38 -17.77
N GLU A 194 -31.43 20.49 -17.27
CA GLU A 194 -31.89 21.68 -16.56
C GLU A 194 -31.12 21.91 -15.26
N VAL A 195 -30.88 20.84 -14.49
CA VAL A 195 -30.10 20.88 -13.24
C VAL A 195 -28.66 21.26 -13.55
N PHE A 196 -28.09 20.69 -14.62
CA PHE A 196 -26.73 20.99 -15.04
C PHE A 196 -26.54 22.46 -15.46
N LEU A 197 -27.46 23.03 -16.24
CA LEU A 197 -27.40 24.45 -16.61
C LEU A 197 -27.54 25.38 -15.38
N SER A 198 -28.34 25.00 -14.39
CA SER A 198 -28.44 25.72 -13.11
C SER A 198 -27.13 25.67 -12.31
N MET A 199 -26.46 24.52 -12.29
CA MET A 199 -25.13 24.36 -11.69
C MET A 199 -24.09 25.24 -12.38
N LEU A 200 -23.99 25.19 -13.72
CA LEU A 200 -23.04 26.00 -14.47
C LEU A 200 -23.24 27.51 -14.22
N ARG A 201 -24.50 27.95 -14.08
CA ARG A 201 -24.81 29.34 -13.74
C ARG A 201 -24.30 29.71 -12.34
N SER A 202 -24.48 28.83 -11.36
CA SER A 202 -23.96 29.04 -10.01
C SER A 202 -22.42 29.14 -10.01
N LEU A 203 -21.74 28.34 -10.84
CA LEU A 203 -20.29 28.38 -11.02
C LEU A 203 -19.80 29.64 -11.73
N THR A 204 -20.58 30.26 -12.61
CA THR A 204 -20.14 31.53 -13.24
C THR A 204 -19.97 32.66 -12.24
N ASP A 205 -20.74 32.65 -11.15
CA ASP A 205 -20.68 33.69 -10.11
C ASP A 205 -19.51 33.46 -9.14
N THR A 206 -19.15 32.20 -8.87
CA THR A 206 -18.09 31.82 -7.92
C THR A 206 -16.74 31.53 -8.61
N SER A 207 -16.72 30.59 -9.56
CA SER A 207 -15.53 29.99 -10.17
C SER A 207 -15.66 29.80 -11.70
N TRP A 208 -15.72 30.90 -12.46
CA TRP A 208 -15.96 30.89 -13.91
C TRP A 208 -15.01 30.03 -14.76
N ARG A 209 -13.79 29.73 -14.27
CA ARG A 209 -12.81 28.90 -14.97
C ARG A 209 -13.21 27.42 -15.02
N GLU A 210 -13.97 26.96 -14.04
CA GLU A 210 -14.36 25.56 -13.91
C GLU A 210 -15.49 25.16 -14.87
N VAL A 211 -16.21 26.12 -15.43
CA VAL A 211 -17.36 25.86 -16.31
C VAL A 211 -16.95 25.00 -17.51
N LYS A 212 -15.78 25.27 -18.09
CA LYS A 212 -15.20 24.45 -19.16
C LYS A 212 -14.92 23.02 -18.67
N SER A 213 -14.22 22.87 -17.56
CA SER A 213 -13.86 21.56 -17.01
C SER A 213 -15.09 20.74 -16.62
N CYS A 214 -16.14 21.37 -16.10
CA CYS A 214 -17.42 20.71 -15.84
C CYS A 214 -18.07 20.17 -17.12
N LEU A 215 -18.05 20.95 -18.21
CA LEU A 215 -18.56 20.50 -19.51
C LEU A 215 -17.78 19.31 -20.09
N GLU A 216 -16.48 19.21 -19.81
CA GLU A 216 -15.62 18.09 -20.24
C GLU A 216 -15.89 16.80 -19.45
N VAL A 217 -16.25 16.90 -18.17
CA VAL A 217 -16.46 15.74 -17.28
C VAL A 217 -17.86 15.12 -17.43
N VAL A 218 -18.90 15.90 -17.71
CA VAL A 218 -20.31 15.44 -17.75
C VAL A 218 -20.58 14.26 -18.69
N PRO A 219 -19.97 14.17 -19.89
CA PRO A 219 -20.14 12.99 -20.74
C PRO A 219 -19.68 11.69 -20.08
N LYS A 220 -18.70 11.76 -19.16
CA LYS A 220 -18.24 10.63 -18.36
C LYS A 220 -19.25 10.30 -17.26
N VAL A 221 -19.78 11.32 -16.56
CA VAL A 221 -20.87 11.16 -15.57
C VAL A 221 -22.05 10.40 -16.17
N ALA A 222 -22.46 10.77 -17.38
CA ALA A 222 -23.59 10.16 -18.06
C ALA A 222 -23.36 8.70 -18.51
N ARG A 223 -22.12 8.22 -18.50
CA ARG A 223 -21.76 6.84 -18.83
C ARG A 223 -21.62 5.96 -17.59
N ASP A 224 -21.00 6.51 -16.55
CA ASP A 224 -20.49 5.71 -15.43
C ASP A 224 -21.39 5.79 -14.18
N VAL A 225 -22.34 6.73 -14.13
CA VAL A 225 -23.31 6.88 -13.02
C VAL A 225 -24.68 6.34 -13.44
N GLU A 226 -25.39 5.67 -12.52
CA GLU A 226 -26.73 5.15 -12.78
C GLU A 226 -27.70 6.25 -13.25
N ASP A 227 -28.45 5.98 -14.34
CA ASP A 227 -29.40 6.91 -14.97
C ASP A 227 -30.37 7.60 -14.00
N THR A 228 -30.81 6.89 -12.94
CA THR A 228 -31.75 7.42 -11.94
C THR A 228 -31.09 8.39 -10.95
N GLN A 229 -29.77 8.33 -10.80
CA GLN A 229 -29.00 9.09 -9.82
C GLN A 229 -28.23 10.26 -10.43
N ILE A 230 -28.03 10.32 -11.76
CA ILE A 230 -27.35 11.43 -12.45
C ILE A 230 -27.90 12.80 -12.00
N GLY A 231 -29.23 12.94 -11.94
CA GLY A 231 -29.87 14.18 -11.50
C GLY A 231 -29.57 14.57 -10.06
N ARG A 232 -29.53 13.58 -9.16
CA ARG A 232 -29.18 13.78 -7.75
C ARG A 232 -27.71 14.17 -7.61
N PHE A 233 -26.81 13.50 -8.33
CA PHE A 233 -25.38 13.82 -8.35
C PHE A 233 -25.11 15.25 -8.84
N LEU A 234 -25.71 15.65 -9.97
CA LEU A 234 -25.57 17.01 -10.51
C LEU A 234 -26.17 18.07 -9.58
N LYS A 235 -27.25 17.74 -8.87
CA LYS A 235 -27.84 18.64 -7.86
C LYS A 235 -26.94 18.78 -6.65
N LEU A 236 -26.20 17.75 -6.27
CA LEU A 236 -25.20 17.83 -5.21
C LEU A 236 -24.03 18.74 -5.63
N GLY A 237 -23.56 18.62 -6.87
CA GLY A 237 -22.61 19.55 -7.48
C GLY A 237 -23.11 21.00 -7.50
N GLU A 238 -24.40 21.22 -7.80
CA GLU A 238 -25.03 22.55 -7.71
C GLU A 238 -25.00 23.13 -6.28
N LYS A 239 -25.30 22.31 -5.27
CA LYS A 239 -25.24 22.73 -3.86
C LYS A 239 -23.81 23.10 -3.47
N LEU A 240 -22.82 22.28 -3.82
CA LEU A 240 -21.40 22.53 -3.54
C LEU A 240 -20.91 23.82 -4.21
N ALA A 241 -21.27 24.05 -5.47
CA ALA A 241 -20.96 25.26 -6.21
C ALA A 241 -21.51 26.52 -5.53
N LYS A 242 -22.73 26.45 -4.97
CA LYS A 242 -23.35 27.57 -4.23
C LYS A 242 -22.71 27.81 -2.86
N SER A 243 -22.20 26.76 -2.22
CA SER A 243 -21.48 26.87 -0.94
C SER A 243 -20.07 27.46 -1.09
N GLY A 244 -19.56 27.62 -2.32
CA GLY A 244 -18.29 28.30 -2.60
C GLY A 244 -17.08 27.37 -2.66
N MET A 245 -17.28 26.07 -2.88
CA MET A 245 -16.19 25.12 -3.14
C MET A 245 -15.39 25.56 -4.38
N LYS A 246 -14.06 25.56 -4.27
CA LYS A 246 -13.17 26.08 -5.32
C LYS A 246 -12.96 25.13 -6.50
N ASP A 247 -13.20 23.83 -6.29
CA ASP A 247 -12.85 22.73 -7.21
C ASP A 247 -14.05 21.82 -7.55
N THR A 248 -15.18 22.39 -8.00
CA THR A 248 -16.40 21.62 -8.30
C THR A 248 -16.22 20.65 -9.46
N SER A 249 -15.38 20.98 -10.46
CA SER A 249 -15.10 20.05 -11.56
C SER A 249 -14.33 18.81 -11.08
N ARG A 250 -13.48 18.98 -10.06
CA ARG A 250 -12.71 17.88 -9.48
C ARG A 250 -13.60 16.97 -8.65
N PHE A 251 -14.53 17.53 -7.86
CA PHE A 251 -15.59 16.75 -7.21
C PHE A 251 -16.38 15.90 -8.24
N MET A 252 -16.76 16.48 -9.39
CA MET A 252 -17.48 15.72 -10.41
C MET A 252 -16.65 14.57 -10.98
N ALA A 253 -15.35 14.78 -11.21
CA ALA A 253 -14.45 13.75 -11.72
C ALA A 253 -14.22 12.64 -10.69
N ASP A 254 -13.80 13.01 -9.48
CA ASP A 254 -13.52 12.08 -8.37
C ASP A 254 -14.80 11.31 -7.99
N GLY A 255 -15.93 11.99 -7.90
CA GLY A 255 -17.23 11.36 -7.60
C GLY A 255 -17.72 10.41 -8.70
N THR A 256 -17.48 10.74 -9.98
CA THR A 256 -17.81 9.80 -11.07
C THR A 256 -16.95 8.56 -11.02
N GLN A 257 -15.65 8.72 -10.76
CA GLN A 257 -14.72 7.60 -10.62
C GLN A 257 -15.11 6.71 -9.44
N ALA A 258 -15.36 7.31 -8.27
CA ALA A 258 -15.77 6.58 -7.07
C ALA A 258 -17.07 5.79 -7.27
N LEU A 259 -18.06 6.36 -7.96
CA LEU A 259 -19.31 5.66 -8.26
C LEU A 259 -19.15 4.57 -9.34
N SER A 260 -18.24 4.77 -10.31
CA SER A 260 -18.03 3.80 -11.40
C SER A 260 -17.54 2.44 -10.92
N GLY A 261 -16.79 2.39 -9.82
CA GLY A 261 -16.30 1.15 -9.20
C GLY A 261 -17.33 0.41 -8.37
N LEU A 262 -18.54 0.96 -8.20
CA LEU A 262 -19.56 0.42 -7.30
C LEU A 262 -20.77 -0.14 -8.04
N GLN A 263 -21.41 -1.13 -7.43
CA GLN A 263 -22.66 -1.70 -7.92
C GLN A 263 -23.76 -0.61 -8.01
N PRO A 264 -24.57 -0.57 -9.08
CA PRO A 264 -25.53 0.53 -9.29
C PRO A 264 -26.50 0.78 -8.12
N ASN A 265 -26.93 -0.27 -7.44
CA ASN A 265 -27.83 -0.19 -6.28
C ASN A 265 -27.22 0.55 -5.06
N THR A 266 -25.90 0.72 -4.99
CA THR A 266 -25.22 1.41 -3.89
C THR A 266 -25.07 2.91 -4.13
N HIS A 267 -25.18 3.39 -5.38
CA HIS A 267 -24.98 4.79 -5.74
C HIS A 267 -25.90 5.71 -4.94
N GLY A 268 -27.16 5.34 -4.79
CA GLY A 268 -28.13 6.11 -4.00
C GLY A 268 -27.73 6.30 -2.54
N LYS A 269 -27.18 5.25 -1.89
CA LYS A 269 -26.75 5.29 -0.49
C LYS A 269 -25.56 6.23 -0.30
N ILE A 270 -24.56 6.15 -1.19
CA ILE A 270 -23.40 7.03 -1.15
C ILE A 270 -23.80 8.49 -1.33
N LEU A 271 -24.72 8.79 -2.26
CA LEU A 271 -25.23 10.15 -2.44
C LEU A 271 -25.99 10.66 -1.22
N ASP A 272 -26.76 9.81 -0.53
CA ASP A 272 -27.43 10.18 0.72
C ASP A 272 -26.40 10.52 1.82
N LEU A 273 -25.28 9.78 1.93
CA LEU A 273 -24.17 10.11 2.83
C LEU A 273 -23.51 11.44 2.46
N CYS A 274 -23.26 11.70 1.17
CA CYS A 274 -22.73 12.98 0.72
C CYS A 274 -23.66 14.16 1.06
N ASP A 275 -24.98 13.98 0.98
CA ASP A 275 -25.95 15.00 1.39
C ASP A 275 -25.84 15.30 2.90
N VAL A 276 -25.63 14.28 3.75
CA VAL A 276 -25.39 14.47 5.19
C VAL A 276 -24.08 15.21 5.45
N LEU A 277 -22.99 14.84 4.77
CA LEU A 277 -21.71 15.56 4.90
C LEU A 277 -21.83 17.01 4.45
N LEU A 278 -22.55 17.28 3.36
CA LEU A 278 -22.74 18.63 2.84
C LEU A 278 -23.47 19.56 3.83
N GLU A 279 -24.37 19.03 4.66
CA GLU A 279 -25.02 19.78 5.74
C GLU A 279 -24.07 20.03 6.94
N ALA A 280 -23.13 19.13 7.19
CA ALA A 280 -22.16 19.24 8.28
C ALA A 280 -20.95 20.11 7.90
N GLU A 281 -20.16 19.69 6.91
CA GLU A 281 -18.99 20.39 6.38
C GLU A 281 -18.79 20.05 4.89
N TYR A 282 -18.98 21.04 4.00
CA TYR A 282 -18.92 20.82 2.55
C TYR A 282 -17.51 20.44 2.04
N ASP A 283 -16.45 20.85 2.74
CA ASP A 283 -15.06 20.53 2.36
C ASP A 283 -14.70 19.05 2.59
N ALA A 284 -15.49 18.30 3.37
CA ALA A 284 -15.27 16.88 3.64
C ALA A 284 -15.84 15.94 2.56
N VAL A 285 -16.75 16.42 1.71
CA VAL A 285 -17.45 15.60 0.71
C VAL A 285 -16.47 15.05 -0.34
N GLN A 286 -15.54 15.88 -0.83
CA GLN A 286 -14.56 15.44 -1.82
C GLN A 286 -13.54 14.44 -1.25
N PRO A 287 -12.90 14.69 -0.08
CA PRO A 287 -12.08 13.69 0.61
C PRO A 287 -12.77 12.34 0.77
N PHE A 288 -14.03 12.33 1.24
CA PHE A 288 -14.82 11.12 1.43
C PHE A 288 -15.01 10.33 0.14
N LEU A 289 -15.37 11.00 -0.97
CA LEU A 289 -15.54 10.31 -2.25
C LEU A 289 -14.22 9.75 -2.79
N LYS A 290 -13.11 10.48 -2.61
CA LYS A 290 -11.79 10.04 -3.04
C LYS A 290 -11.30 8.80 -2.27
N SER A 291 -11.58 8.74 -0.97
CA SER A 291 -11.19 7.61 -0.11
C SER A 291 -12.13 6.41 -0.20
N LEU A 292 -13.31 6.57 -0.81
CA LEU A 292 -14.35 5.55 -0.80
C LEU A 292 -13.92 4.20 -1.40
N GLU A 293 -13.17 4.22 -2.50
CA GLU A 293 -12.65 3.00 -3.15
C GLU A 293 -11.69 2.26 -2.21
N THR A 294 -10.74 2.98 -1.61
CA THR A 294 -9.79 2.42 -0.64
C THR A 294 -10.48 1.89 0.62
N VAL A 295 -11.49 2.59 1.13
CA VAL A 295 -12.26 2.16 2.29
C VAL A 295 -13.04 0.89 1.97
N LEU A 296 -13.76 0.85 0.83
CA LEU A 296 -14.57 -0.30 0.44
C LEU A 296 -13.77 -1.53 -0.01
N ALA A 297 -12.48 -1.36 -0.27
CA ALA A 297 -11.56 -2.50 -0.42
C ALA A 297 -11.35 -3.27 0.89
N GLY A 298 -11.52 -2.62 2.05
CA GLY A 298 -11.29 -3.24 3.36
C GLY A 298 -12.53 -3.42 4.23
N ILE A 299 -13.66 -2.75 3.92
CA ILE A 299 -14.89 -2.85 4.72
C ILE A 299 -16.14 -2.97 3.84
N THR A 300 -17.17 -3.62 4.37
CA THR A 300 -18.47 -3.76 3.70
C THR A 300 -19.27 -2.45 3.68
N ILE A 301 -20.27 -2.37 2.80
CA ILE A 301 -21.19 -1.22 2.69
C ILE A 301 -21.98 -0.94 3.99
N ILE A 302 -22.14 -1.94 4.86
CA ILE A 302 -22.83 -1.82 6.16
C ILE A 302 -21.87 -1.23 7.19
N GLN A 303 -20.61 -1.69 7.20
CA GLN A 303 -19.56 -1.15 8.07
C GLN A 303 -19.18 0.29 7.68
N LEU A 304 -19.33 0.67 6.41
CA LEU A 304 -19.14 2.05 5.94
C LEU A 304 -19.96 3.05 6.75
N ASP A 305 -21.19 2.71 7.15
CA ASP A 305 -22.03 3.60 7.97
C ASP A 305 -21.38 3.89 9.32
N GLN A 306 -20.73 2.90 9.93
CA GLN A 306 -20.06 3.04 11.24
C GLN A 306 -18.79 3.88 11.13
N TRP A 307 -17.98 3.64 10.09
CA TRP A 307 -16.81 4.47 9.79
C TRP A 307 -17.22 5.93 9.54
N PHE A 308 -18.26 6.12 8.73
CA PHE A 308 -18.79 7.43 8.37
C PHE A 308 -19.37 8.20 9.57
N GLU A 309 -20.14 7.55 10.45
CA GLU A 309 -20.64 8.17 11.68
C GLU A 309 -19.51 8.62 12.61
N THR A 310 -18.42 7.84 12.68
CA THR A 310 -17.23 8.20 13.47
C THR A 310 -16.58 9.46 12.91
N GLY A 311 -16.37 9.53 11.58
CA GLY A 311 -15.85 10.72 10.91
C GLY A 311 -16.75 11.95 11.08
N LEU A 312 -18.07 11.78 11.02
CA LEU A 312 -19.03 12.87 11.27
C LEU A 312 -18.98 13.41 12.70
N ASN A 313 -18.77 12.54 13.69
CA ASN A 313 -18.62 12.99 15.07
C ASN A 313 -17.30 13.75 15.26
N LEU A 314 -16.21 13.31 14.62
CA LEU A 314 -14.95 14.04 14.61
C LEU A 314 -15.10 15.44 13.99
N ILE A 315 -15.81 15.58 12.86
CA ILE A 315 -16.09 16.90 12.26
C ILE A 315 -16.78 17.85 13.25
N LYS A 316 -17.71 17.34 14.08
CA LYS A 316 -18.42 18.15 15.08
C LYS A 316 -17.52 18.62 16.23
N GLU A 317 -16.49 17.83 16.56
CA GLU A 317 -15.52 18.16 17.62
C GLU A 317 -14.39 19.05 17.09
N ASN A 318 -13.69 18.60 16.04
CA ASN A 318 -12.63 19.31 15.35
C ASN A 318 -12.74 19.11 13.83
N LYS A 319 -12.94 20.22 13.11
CA LYS A 319 -13.08 20.23 11.65
C LYS A 319 -11.87 19.63 10.93
N GLU A 320 -10.66 19.97 11.37
CA GLU A 320 -9.43 19.50 10.71
C GLU A 320 -9.20 18.00 10.94
N ALA A 321 -9.52 17.51 12.14
CA ALA A 321 -9.48 16.08 12.46
C ALA A 321 -10.46 15.28 11.59
N GLY A 322 -11.69 15.77 11.43
CA GLY A 322 -12.68 15.14 10.56
C GLY A 322 -12.27 15.12 9.09
N LEU A 323 -11.63 16.19 8.59
CA LEU A 323 -11.09 16.21 7.23
C LEU A 323 -9.95 15.21 7.04
N ALA A 324 -9.02 15.12 7.99
CA ALA A 324 -7.94 14.12 7.95
C ALA A 324 -8.47 12.68 8.01
N PHE A 325 -9.52 12.45 8.82
CA PHE A 325 -10.20 11.14 8.91
C PHE A 325 -10.74 10.67 7.56
N PHE A 326 -11.49 11.53 6.86
CA PHE A 326 -12.06 11.19 5.54
C PHE A 326 -11.00 11.13 4.43
N LYS A 327 -9.79 11.65 4.63
CA LYS A 327 -8.66 11.45 3.72
C LYS A 327 -7.88 10.16 3.97
N ILE A 328 -8.18 9.42 5.04
CA ILE A 328 -7.37 8.31 5.55
C ILE A 328 -5.93 8.77 5.92
N GLU A 329 -5.75 10.05 6.28
CA GLU A 329 -4.44 10.58 6.73
C GLU A 329 -4.28 10.51 8.26
N SER A 330 -5.22 9.88 8.94
CA SER A 330 -5.38 9.90 10.39
C SER A 330 -5.24 8.49 10.95
N ASN A 331 -4.43 8.34 12.01
CA ASN A 331 -4.31 7.09 12.75
C ASN A 331 -5.66 6.60 13.28
N THR A 332 -6.58 7.50 13.65
CA THR A 332 -7.94 7.10 14.08
C THR A 332 -8.74 6.49 12.94
N SER A 333 -8.61 7.00 11.70
CA SER A 333 -9.28 6.42 10.52
C SER A 333 -8.76 5.02 10.23
N GLU A 334 -7.43 4.85 10.19
CA GLU A 334 -6.82 3.52 10.01
C GLU A 334 -7.22 2.54 11.13
N ALA A 335 -7.21 2.98 12.38
CA ALA A 335 -7.58 2.13 13.51
C ALA A 335 -9.05 1.68 13.42
N VAL A 336 -9.96 2.57 13.02
CA VAL A 336 -11.38 2.23 12.82
C VAL A 336 -11.54 1.29 11.63
N LEU A 337 -10.86 1.54 10.50
CA LEU A 337 -10.88 0.65 9.34
C LEU A 337 -10.32 -0.74 9.68
N LYS A 338 -9.17 -0.83 10.36
CA LYS A 338 -8.61 -2.10 10.85
C LYS A 338 -9.55 -2.79 11.83
N THR A 339 -10.29 -2.06 12.64
CA THR A 339 -11.26 -2.65 13.58
C THR A 339 -12.47 -3.22 12.84
N LEU A 340 -12.96 -2.49 11.83
CA LEU A 340 -14.13 -2.85 11.03
C LEU A 340 -13.85 -3.89 9.95
N SER A 341 -12.61 -3.95 9.43
CA SER A 341 -12.20 -4.92 8.42
C SER A 341 -12.43 -6.35 8.91
N SER A 342 -12.99 -7.22 8.07
CA SER A 342 -13.03 -8.66 8.33
C SER A 342 -11.67 -9.33 8.19
N SER A 343 -10.75 -8.70 7.46
CA SER A 343 -9.43 -9.24 7.15
C SER A 343 -8.53 -9.35 8.38
N ILE A 344 -7.66 -10.37 8.35
CA ILE A 344 -6.65 -10.59 9.37
C ILE A 344 -5.29 -10.63 8.71
N ASP A 345 -4.38 -9.82 9.26
CA ASP A 345 -2.97 -9.79 8.91
C ASP A 345 -2.20 -10.79 9.78
N LEU A 346 -1.37 -11.62 9.14
CA LEU A 346 -0.53 -12.61 9.78
C LEU A 346 0.37 -11.96 10.84
N ASP A 347 0.95 -10.78 10.60
CA ASP A 347 1.88 -10.14 11.54
C ASP A 347 1.24 -9.83 12.90
N VAL A 348 -0.07 -9.57 12.92
CA VAL A 348 -0.83 -9.34 14.15
C VAL A 348 -1.01 -10.63 14.95
N ILE A 349 -1.21 -11.76 14.27
CA ILE A 349 -1.50 -13.06 14.90
C ILE A 349 -0.29 -14.00 14.96
N LYS A 350 0.84 -13.63 14.35
CA LYS A 350 2.06 -14.46 14.17
C LYS A 350 2.53 -15.06 15.48
N GLY A 351 2.58 -14.26 16.54
CA GLY A 351 2.96 -14.73 17.87
C GLY A 351 2.00 -15.76 18.46
N ILE A 352 0.69 -15.60 18.22
CA ILE A 352 -0.33 -16.55 18.69
C ILE A 352 -0.27 -17.85 17.89
N ILE A 353 -0.18 -17.76 16.56
CA ILE A 353 -0.08 -18.93 15.68
C ILE A 353 1.22 -19.68 15.95
N LYS A 354 2.35 -19.00 16.13
CA LYS A 354 3.61 -19.64 16.54
C LYS A 354 3.43 -20.46 17.82
N LEU A 355 2.91 -19.85 18.88
CA LEU A 355 2.66 -20.55 20.15
C LEU A 355 1.69 -21.73 19.98
N TYR A 356 0.68 -21.59 19.12
CA TYR A 356 -0.27 -22.64 18.79
C TYR A 356 0.42 -23.82 18.08
N CYS A 357 1.20 -23.56 17.03
CA CYS A 357 1.95 -24.58 16.28
C CYS A 357 3.00 -25.28 17.15
N THR A 358 3.75 -24.54 17.96
CA THR A 358 4.71 -25.09 18.93
C THR A 358 4.03 -25.98 19.97
N ALA A 359 2.80 -25.63 20.38
CA ALA A 359 2.05 -26.43 21.33
C ALA A 359 1.52 -27.74 20.71
N LEU A 360 1.25 -27.77 19.39
CA LEU A 360 0.85 -28.98 18.67
C LEU A 360 2.03 -29.95 18.54
N THR A 361 3.16 -29.50 17.99
CA THR A 361 4.30 -30.40 17.70
C THR A 361 5.21 -30.68 18.89
N GLY A 362 5.18 -29.82 19.91
CA GLY A 362 6.17 -29.86 20.98
C GLY A 362 7.57 -29.41 20.56
N GLN A 363 7.73 -28.86 19.35
CA GLN A 363 8.99 -28.31 18.81
C GLN A 363 8.83 -26.82 18.49
N ASP A 364 9.91 -26.04 18.57
CA ASP A 364 9.87 -24.62 18.20
C ASP A 364 9.80 -24.49 16.67
N ILE A 365 8.64 -24.13 16.16
CA ILE A 365 8.37 -23.94 14.73
C ILE A 365 8.41 -22.44 14.45
N GLU A 366 9.15 -22.04 13.42
CA GLU A 366 9.14 -20.68 12.93
C GLU A 366 7.97 -20.47 11.96
N ILE A 367 7.24 -19.38 12.14
CA ILE A 367 6.16 -18.98 11.23
C ILE A 367 6.68 -17.80 10.43
N SER A 368 6.55 -17.87 9.11
CA SER A 368 7.02 -16.85 8.17
C SER A 368 5.91 -16.51 7.17
N ASN A 369 6.04 -15.38 6.49
CA ASN A 369 5.09 -14.96 5.47
C ASN A 369 5.44 -15.66 4.14
N SER A 370 4.45 -16.19 3.41
CA SER A 370 4.65 -16.76 2.08
C SER A 370 5.33 -15.78 1.11
N GLN A 371 5.14 -14.45 1.29
CA GLN A 371 5.85 -13.43 0.51
C GLN A 371 7.38 -13.47 0.68
N GLU A 372 7.88 -13.89 1.84
CA GLU A 372 9.32 -14.00 2.07
C GLU A 372 9.96 -15.08 1.18
N LEU A 373 9.20 -16.08 0.72
CA LEU A 373 9.69 -17.09 -0.22
C LEU A 373 9.94 -16.46 -1.60
N VAL A 374 9.00 -15.63 -2.06
CA VAL A 374 9.12 -14.88 -3.32
C VAL A 374 10.28 -13.89 -3.26
N ASP A 375 10.40 -13.13 -2.17
CA ASP A 375 11.48 -12.16 -1.97
C ASP A 375 12.87 -12.82 -1.91
N LYS A 376 12.95 -14.05 -1.39
CA LYS A 376 14.18 -14.86 -1.40
C LYS A 376 14.52 -15.43 -2.78
N GLY A 377 13.67 -15.22 -3.79
CA GLY A 377 13.85 -15.81 -5.13
C GLY A 377 13.57 -17.32 -5.15
N ILE A 378 12.84 -17.83 -4.16
CA ILE A 378 12.35 -19.21 -4.10
C ILE A 378 10.96 -19.18 -4.76
N GLY A 379 10.93 -18.97 -6.09
CA GLY A 379 9.71 -18.75 -6.89
C GLY A 379 8.88 -20.01 -7.15
N TRP A 380 8.69 -20.83 -6.12
CA TRP A 380 8.16 -22.20 -6.19
C TRP A 380 6.93 -22.33 -5.28
N VAL A 381 6.35 -21.22 -4.82
CA VAL A 381 5.18 -21.17 -3.93
C VAL A 381 4.38 -19.94 -4.33
N ASP A 382 3.08 -20.12 -4.56
CA ASP A 382 2.15 -19.01 -4.81
C ASP A 382 2.10 -18.11 -3.55
N GLU A 383 2.16 -16.79 -3.73
CA GLU A 383 2.08 -15.79 -2.64
C GLU A 383 0.86 -16.02 -1.72
N SER A 384 -0.19 -16.61 -2.29
CA SER A 384 -1.46 -16.84 -1.62
C SER A 384 -1.56 -18.16 -0.86
N TRP A 385 -0.61 -19.09 -1.00
CA TRP A 385 -0.71 -20.43 -0.43
C TRP A 385 0.24 -20.67 0.74
N ALA A 386 -0.14 -21.62 1.59
CA ALA A 386 0.69 -22.06 2.69
C ALA A 386 1.61 -23.20 2.27
N SER A 387 2.82 -23.22 2.82
CA SER A 387 3.82 -24.23 2.53
C SER A 387 4.71 -24.48 3.76
N THR A 388 5.51 -25.53 3.74
CA THR A 388 6.44 -25.87 4.81
C THR A 388 7.71 -26.50 4.25
N ASP A 389 8.87 -26.07 4.74
CA ASP A 389 10.18 -26.58 4.32
C ASP A 389 10.72 -27.71 5.22
N GLY A 390 9.94 -28.13 6.22
CA GLY A 390 10.38 -29.09 7.23
C GLY A 390 10.77 -28.45 8.57
N THR A 391 11.10 -27.16 8.57
CA THR A 391 11.59 -26.40 9.73
C THR A 391 10.78 -25.14 10.01
N GLN A 392 10.27 -24.50 8.97
CA GLN A 392 9.44 -23.31 9.00
C GLN A 392 8.11 -23.56 8.28
N VAL A 393 7.05 -22.93 8.78
CA VAL A 393 5.74 -22.92 8.13
C VAL A 393 5.48 -21.53 7.58
N PHE A 394 5.23 -21.48 6.28
CA PHE A 394 4.89 -20.27 5.54
C PHE A 394 3.37 -20.16 5.41
N LEU A 395 2.83 -19.01 5.81
CA LEU A 395 1.40 -18.72 5.76
C LEU A 395 1.15 -17.45 4.95
N PRO A 396 -0.04 -17.32 4.33
CA PRO A 396 -0.41 -16.11 3.60
C PRO A 396 -0.37 -14.87 4.50
N SER A 397 0.04 -13.74 3.92
CA SER A 397 0.20 -12.46 4.63
C SER A 397 -1.13 -11.92 5.18
N VAL A 398 -2.20 -12.03 4.39
CA VAL A 398 -3.53 -11.50 4.72
C VAL A 398 -4.60 -12.50 4.27
N VAL A 399 -5.62 -12.68 5.11
CA VAL A 399 -6.78 -13.54 4.81
C VAL A 399 -8.07 -12.75 4.99
N ASP A 400 -8.92 -12.83 3.97
CA ASP A 400 -10.27 -12.24 3.95
C ASP A 400 -11.27 -13.15 3.20
N GLN A 401 -11.38 -14.40 3.66
CA GLN A 401 -12.27 -15.41 3.05
C GLN A 401 -13.71 -15.30 3.56
N TYR A 402 -13.90 -14.74 4.76
CA TYR A 402 -15.18 -14.64 5.46
C TYR A 402 -15.46 -13.22 5.94
N ASP A 403 -16.74 -12.89 6.09
CA ASP A 403 -17.20 -11.57 6.57
C ASP A 403 -16.85 -11.27 8.04
N ASP A 404 -16.31 -12.25 8.77
CA ASP A 404 -15.99 -12.12 10.19
C ASP A 404 -14.56 -12.57 10.53
N LYS A 405 -13.93 -11.78 11.41
CA LYS A 405 -12.57 -12.05 11.89
C LYS A 405 -12.43 -13.41 12.56
N GLN A 406 -13.44 -13.91 13.25
CA GLN A 406 -13.30 -15.15 13.99
C GLN A 406 -13.22 -16.36 13.04
N SER A 407 -13.96 -16.32 11.93
CA SER A 407 -13.90 -17.31 10.86
C SER A 407 -12.59 -17.19 10.08
N ASN A 408 -12.14 -15.98 9.72
CA ASN A 408 -10.82 -15.77 9.10
C ASN A 408 -9.67 -16.24 10.00
N PHE A 409 -9.75 -16.02 11.33
CA PHE A 409 -8.77 -16.54 12.28
C PHE A 409 -8.84 -18.07 12.39
N SER A 410 -10.05 -18.64 12.29
CA SER A 410 -10.23 -20.09 12.30
C SER A 410 -9.67 -20.73 11.04
N TRP A 411 -9.75 -20.04 9.89
CA TRP A 411 -9.11 -20.44 8.65
C TRP A 411 -7.58 -20.50 8.80
N PHE A 412 -6.95 -19.45 9.33
CA PHE A 412 -5.51 -19.47 9.64
C PHE A 412 -5.10 -20.65 10.52
N LYS A 413 -5.89 -20.95 11.57
CA LYS A 413 -5.61 -22.10 12.43
C LYS A 413 -5.71 -23.42 11.66
N VAL A 414 -6.69 -23.58 10.78
CA VAL A 414 -6.89 -24.84 10.04
C VAL A 414 -5.71 -25.08 9.10
N ILE A 415 -5.30 -24.07 8.32
CA ILE A 415 -4.14 -24.18 7.44
C ILE A 415 -2.87 -24.43 8.22
N ALA A 416 -2.62 -23.64 9.27
CA ALA A 416 -1.45 -23.83 10.11
C ALA A 416 -1.42 -25.24 10.74
N THR A 417 -2.57 -25.76 11.18
CA THR A 417 -2.68 -27.12 11.71
C THR A 417 -2.41 -28.16 10.63
N HIS A 418 -2.86 -27.93 9.40
CA HIS A 418 -2.62 -28.84 8.28
C HIS A 418 -1.11 -28.90 7.93
N GLN A 419 -0.46 -27.75 7.75
CA GLN A 419 0.99 -27.69 7.47
C GLN A 419 1.82 -28.30 8.60
N VAL A 420 1.47 -27.97 9.84
CA VAL A 420 2.14 -28.54 11.01
C VAL A 420 1.86 -30.04 11.15
N GLY A 421 0.66 -30.49 10.78
CA GLY A 421 0.28 -31.89 10.76
C GLY A 421 1.17 -32.72 9.83
N ARG A 422 1.61 -32.16 8.70
CA ARG A 422 2.59 -32.81 7.80
C ARG A 422 3.92 -33.12 8.50
N LEU A 423 4.38 -32.21 9.37
CA LEU A 423 5.59 -32.42 10.17
C LEU A 423 5.34 -33.43 11.29
N GLU A 424 4.26 -33.25 12.05
CA GLU A 424 3.97 -34.04 13.24
C GLU A 424 3.66 -35.52 12.90
N PHE A 425 2.91 -35.75 11.82
CA PHE A 425 2.48 -37.08 11.39
C PHE A 425 3.38 -37.70 10.31
N GLY A 426 4.59 -37.16 10.13
CA GLY A 426 5.67 -37.79 9.36
C GLY A 426 5.49 -37.79 7.85
N SER A 427 4.77 -36.82 7.27
CA SER A 427 4.53 -36.75 5.82
C SER A 427 5.79 -36.54 4.98
N PHE A 428 6.87 -36.04 5.59
CA PHE A 428 8.18 -35.88 4.95
C PHE A 428 9.18 -36.99 5.32
N GLU A 429 8.78 -37.94 6.16
CA GLU A 429 9.65 -39.00 6.69
C GLU A 429 9.44 -40.35 5.99
N PHE A 430 8.90 -40.35 4.77
CA PHE A 430 8.65 -41.57 4.00
C PHE A 430 9.94 -42.37 3.75
N GLN A 431 9.88 -43.66 4.06
CA GLN A 431 10.98 -44.62 3.83
C GLN A 431 10.50 -45.77 2.94
N PHE A 432 11.22 -46.01 1.85
CA PHE A 432 10.81 -47.00 0.85
C PHE A 432 10.73 -48.43 1.43
N ASP A 433 11.69 -48.80 2.28
CA ASP A 433 11.82 -50.15 2.83
C ASP A 433 11.01 -50.39 4.12
N LYS A 434 10.33 -49.37 4.66
CA LYS A 434 9.55 -49.46 5.90
C LYS A 434 8.18 -50.09 5.63
N GLU A 435 7.76 -51.05 6.45
CA GLU A 435 6.48 -51.74 6.30
C GLU A 435 5.27 -50.81 6.57
N SER A 436 4.22 -50.95 5.76
CA SER A 436 2.88 -50.38 5.99
C SER A 436 2.16 -51.06 7.16
N ASN A 437 1.20 -50.38 7.78
CA ASN A 437 0.46 -50.88 8.95
C ASN A 437 -0.91 -51.49 8.59
N VAL A 438 -1.60 -50.88 7.63
CA VAL A 438 -2.98 -51.18 7.25
C VAL A 438 -3.02 -52.01 5.97
N PHE A 439 -2.20 -51.67 4.98
CA PHE A 439 -2.18 -52.36 3.68
C PHE A 439 -1.11 -53.46 3.62
N SER A 440 -1.22 -54.33 2.61
CA SER A 440 -0.16 -55.28 2.30
C SER A 440 0.91 -54.64 1.40
N ASN A 441 2.19 -54.88 1.70
CA ASN A 441 3.31 -54.22 1.02
C ASN A 441 3.51 -54.73 -0.42
N ARG A 442 3.14 -53.92 -1.43
CA ARG A 442 3.32 -54.20 -2.86
C ARG A 442 4.53 -53.46 -3.47
N ARG A 443 5.07 -52.43 -2.80
CA ARG A 443 6.23 -51.63 -3.27
C ARG A 443 7.42 -52.47 -3.76
N ILE A 444 7.81 -53.50 -3.00
CA ILE A 444 8.96 -54.36 -3.33
C ILE A 444 8.70 -55.20 -4.58
N ASP A 445 7.47 -55.65 -4.78
CA ASP A 445 7.13 -56.47 -5.94
C ASP A 445 6.94 -55.60 -7.20
N ALA A 446 6.44 -54.37 -7.04
CA ALA A 446 6.42 -53.35 -8.09
C ALA A 446 7.84 -52.96 -8.55
N GLU A 447 8.78 -52.78 -7.62
CA GLU A 447 10.19 -52.50 -7.94
C GLU A 447 10.82 -53.62 -8.79
N LYS A 448 10.59 -54.89 -8.42
CA LYS A 448 11.07 -56.04 -9.20
C LYS A 448 10.43 -56.10 -10.58
N ALA A 449 9.12 -55.89 -10.68
CA ALA A 449 8.41 -55.90 -11.96
C ALA A 449 8.94 -54.81 -12.90
N GLN A 450 9.19 -53.61 -12.39
CA GLN A 450 9.74 -52.50 -13.16
C GLN A 450 11.20 -52.77 -13.58
N ALA A 451 12.03 -53.32 -12.69
CA ALA A 451 13.39 -53.72 -13.02
C ALA A 451 13.43 -54.82 -14.10
N GLU A 452 12.51 -55.79 -14.06
CA GLU A 452 12.37 -56.82 -15.11
C GLU A 452 11.92 -56.22 -16.45
N LYS A 453 11.00 -55.26 -16.45
CA LYS A 453 10.54 -54.53 -17.65
C LYS A 453 11.69 -53.76 -18.30
N LEU A 454 12.48 -53.03 -17.52
CA LEU A 454 13.66 -52.28 -17.99
C LEU A 454 14.76 -53.21 -18.53
N TYR A 455 14.97 -54.36 -17.87
CA TYR A 455 15.90 -55.38 -18.36
C TYR A 455 15.48 -55.94 -19.73
N GLN A 456 14.17 -56.15 -19.94
CA GLN A 456 13.62 -56.62 -21.21
C GLN A 456 13.72 -55.58 -22.34
N LEU A 457 13.70 -54.28 -22.01
CA LEU A 457 13.87 -53.17 -22.94
C LEU A 457 15.34 -52.92 -23.34
N GLY A 458 16.30 -53.64 -22.73
CA GLY A 458 17.72 -53.58 -23.11
C GLY A 458 18.46 -52.36 -22.56
N GLN A 459 18.01 -51.79 -21.43
CA GLN A 459 18.67 -50.73 -20.67
C GLN A 459 19.11 -51.24 -19.28
N PRO A 460 20.18 -52.04 -19.16
CA PRO A 460 20.51 -52.70 -17.90
C PRO A 460 21.38 -51.84 -16.97
N ASP A 461 22.00 -50.76 -17.49
CA ASP A 461 23.12 -50.04 -16.83
C ASP A 461 22.88 -48.52 -16.63
N GLU A 462 21.68 -47.99 -16.92
CA GLU A 462 21.30 -46.62 -16.51
C GLU A 462 20.65 -46.59 -15.12
N VAL A 463 20.92 -47.60 -14.29
CA VAL A 463 20.47 -47.70 -12.88
C VAL A 463 21.40 -46.88 -11.96
N GLY A 464 21.67 -45.66 -12.40
CA GLY A 464 22.08 -44.54 -11.57
C GLY A 464 21.15 -43.37 -11.88
N ASN A 465 19.86 -43.66 -12.04
CA ASN A 465 18.88 -42.63 -12.33
C ASN A 465 18.90 -41.65 -11.15
N ILE A 466 19.12 -40.39 -11.49
CA ILE A 466 19.32 -39.28 -10.57
C ILE A 466 18.15 -39.18 -9.56
N ARG A 467 16.92 -39.53 -9.97
CA ARG A 467 15.71 -39.68 -9.14
C ARG A 467 15.74 -40.76 -8.02
N THR A 468 16.81 -41.55 -7.86
CA THR A 468 16.93 -42.53 -6.75
C THR A 468 17.61 -41.97 -5.49
N TYR A 469 17.93 -40.67 -5.50
CA TYR A 469 18.56 -40.00 -4.38
C TYR A 469 17.59 -39.85 -3.18
N THR A 470 16.29 -39.65 -3.42
CA THR A 470 15.22 -39.57 -2.42
C THR A 470 14.43 -40.88 -2.36
N ASP A 471 13.86 -41.23 -1.20
CA ASP A 471 13.03 -42.43 -1.08
C ASP A 471 11.67 -42.25 -1.77
N ILE A 472 11.14 -41.03 -1.77
CA ILE A 472 9.92 -40.70 -2.51
C ILE A 472 10.18 -40.69 -4.03
N GLY A 473 11.33 -40.19 -4.51
CA GLY A 473 11.71 -40.29 -5.92
C GLY A 473 11.89 -41.75 -6.35
N LYS A 474 12.46 -42.59 -5.48
CA LYS A 474 12.50 -44.05 -5.68
C LYS A 474 11.09 -44.66 -5.81
N PHE A 475 10.13 -44.18 -5.03
CA PHE A 475 8.73 -44.60 -5.11
C PHE A 475 8.04 -44.12 -6.40
N LEU A 476 8.19 -42.84 -6.79
CA LEU A 476 7.59 -42.30 -8.01
C LEU A 476 8.11 -42.99 -9.28
N ASN A 477 9.37 -43.46 -9.27
CA ASN A 477 9.94 -44.24 -10.37
C ASN A 477 9.29 -45.62 -10.60
N LEU A 478 8.39 -46.08 -9.71
CA LEU A 478 7.62 -47.31 -9.91
C LEU A 478 6.54 -47.16 -10.99
N PHE A 479 6.19 -45.93 -11.36
CA PHE A 479 5.04 -45.61 -12.20
C PHE A 479 5.48 -45.15 -13.60
N ASP A 480 4.67 -45.48 -14.61
CA ASP A 480 4.91 -45.02 -15.99
C ASP A 480 4.47 -43.55 -16.18
N GLU A 481 3.35 -43.14 -15.55
CA GLU A 481 2.84 -41.76 -15.50
C GLU A 481 3.10 -41.17 -14.10
N THR A 482 4.27 -40.56 -13.90
CA THR A 482 4.71 -40.10 -12.57
C THR A 482 3.88 -38.93 -12.02
N LYS A 483 3.45 -37.99 -12.88
CA LYS A 483 2.53 -36.88 -12.52
C LYS A 483 1.22 -37.38 -11.90
N LEU A 484 0.59 -38.38 -12.53
CA LEU A 484 -0.63 -39.01 -12.01
C LEU A 484 -0.40 -39.71 -10.67
N ALA A 485 0.70 -40.45 -10.52
CA ALA A 485 1.03 -41.11 -9.28
C ALA A 485 1.28 -40.13 -8.12
N PHE A 486 1.93 -39.00 -8.41
CA PHE A 486 2.18 -37.95 -7.43
C PHE A 486 0.90 -37.26 -6.97
N ASP A 487 -0.03 -36.96 -7.89
CA ASP A 487 -1.32 -36.37 -7.54
C ASP A 487 -2.14 -37.32 -6.66
N ILE A 488 -2.23 -38.60 -7.03
CA ILE A 488 -2.91 -39.63 -6.22
C ILE A 488 -2.27 -39.73 -4.83
N PHE A 489 -0.94 -39.74 -4.76
CA PHE A 489 -0.22 -39.81 -3.49
C PHE A 489 -0.53 -38.60 -2.60
N THR A 490 -0.52 -37.40 -3.16
CA THR A 490 -0.81 -36.15 -2.44
C THR A 490 -2.23 -36.17 -1.87
N VAL A 491 -3.22 -36.59 -2.67
CA VAL A 491 -4.62 -36.65 -2.23
C VAL A 491 -4.83 -37.67 -1.12
N LEU A 492 -4.22 -38.86 -1.23
CA LEU A 492 -4.33 -39.90 -0.22
C LEU A 492 -3.60 -39.53 1.07
N GLU A 493 -2.42 -38.91 0.97
CA GLU A 493 -1.68 -38.42 2.13
C GLU A 493 -2.44 -37.31 2.86
N ASP A 494 -3.03 -36.36 2.12
CA ASP A 494 -3.87 -35.33 2.71
C ASP A 494 -5.13 -35.92 3.37
N CYS A 495 -5.70 -37.00 2.81
CA CYS A 495 -6.81 -37.73 3.45
C CYS A 495 -6.40 -38.32 4.80
N ARG A 496 -5.24 -39.00 4.85
CA ARG A 496 -4.68 -39.55 6.08
C ARG A 496 -4.49 -38.45 7.13
N LEU A 497 -3.91 -37.33 6.72
CA LEU A 497 -3.67 -36.16 7.58
C LEU A 497 -4.96 -35.54 8.09
N ASP A 498 -5.93 -35.26 7.22
CA ASP A 498 -7.22 -34.70 7.60
C ASP A 498 -7.94 -35.59 8.61
N TYR A 499 -7.85 -36.92 8.45
CA TYR A 499 -8.41 -37.88 9.40
C TYR A 499 -7.70 -37.83 10.77
N LEU A 500 -6.37 -37.84 10.79
CA LEU A 500 -5.57 -37.75 12.01
C LEU A 500 -5.81 -36.43 12.76
N ILE A 501 -5.82 -35.30 12.03
CA ILE A 501 -6.10 -33.98 12.59
C ILE A 501 -7.49 -33.96 13.24
N LYS A 502 -8.53 -34.43 12.55
CA LYS A 502 -9.89 -34.46 13.10
C LYS A 502 -10.03 -35.38 14.32
N THR A 503 -9.24 -36.45 14.39
CA THR A 503 -9.29 -37.46 15.45
C THR A 503 -8.51 -37.03 16.69
N LEU A 504 -7.28 -36.56 16.51
CA LEU A 504 -6.37 -36.15 17.59
C LEU A 504 -6.64 -34.72 18.08
N TYR A 505 -7.19 -33.86 17.21
CA TYR A 505 -7.52 -32.46 17.54
C TYR A 505 -9.03 -32.14 17.42
N PRO A 506 -9.90 -32.67 18.30
CA PRO A 506 -11.34 -32.41 18.26
C PRO A 506 -11.73 -30.93 18.34
N GLY A 507 -10.86 -30.07 18.89
CA GLY A 507 -11.10 -28.64 19.03
C GLY A 507 -11.15 -27.88 17.70
N ILE A 508 -10.49 -28.38 16.65
CA ILE A 508 -10.48 -27.73 15.33
C ILE A 508 -11.49 -28.35 14.35
N LYS A 509 -12.00 -29.54 14.66
CA LYS A 509 -12.89 -30.34 13.80
C LYS A 509 -14.04 -29.56 13.16
N ASN A 510 -14.74 -28.70 13.91
CA ASN A 510 -15.85 -27.92 13.37
C ASN A 510 -15.40 -26.86 12.35
N ALA A 511 -14.27 -26.20 12.61
CA ALA A 511 -13.70 -25.21 11.69
C ALA A 511 -13.16 -25.90 10.43
N THR A 512 -12.46 -27.04 10.58
CA THR A 512 -12.01 -27.85 9.45
C THR A 512 -13.18 -28.30 8.59
N LYS A 513 -14.27 -28.78 9.20
CA LYS A 513 -15.46 -29.21 8.46
C LYS A 513 -16.07 -28.06 7.64
N GLN A 514 -16.23 -26.88 8.25
CA GLN A 514 -16.77 -25.72 7.54
C GLN A 514 -15.93 -25.36 6.31
N ILE A 515 -14.60 -25.34 6.45
CA ILE A 515 -13.69 -24.99 5.35
C ILE A 515 -13.68 -26.08 4.27
N GLN A 516 -13.81 -27.36 4.64
CA GLN A 516 -13.95 -28.46 3.69
C GLN A 516 -15.26 -28.38 2.90
N ASP A 517 -16.38 -28.11 3.58
CA ASP A 517 -17.69 -27.89 2.94
C ASP A 517 -17.60 -26.71 1.94
N ASP A 518 -16.92 -25.62 2.31
CA ASP A 518 -16.66 -24.48 1.43
C ASP A 518 -15.74 -24.83 0.24
N ALA A 519 -14.72 -25.66 0.47
CA ALA A 519 -13.81 -26.12 -0.58
C ALA A 519 -14.54 -26.99 -1.62
N ILE A 520 -15.48 -27.84 -1.19
CA ILE A 520 -16.33 -28.65 -2.08
C ILE A 520 -17.14 -27.75 -3.02
N LEU A 521 -17.70 -26.64 -2.52
CA LEU A 521 -18.50 -25.70 -3.32
C LEU A 521 -17.69 -24.98 -4.42
N LYS A 522 -16.37 -24.85 -4.24
CA LYS A 522 -15.46 -24.22 -5.21
C LYS A 522 -14.89 -25.20 -6.24
N ARG A 523 -15.11 -26.53 -6.10
CA ARG A 523 -14.55 -27.56 -7.00
C ARG A 523 -15.16 -27.49 -8.40
N PRO A 524 -14.40 -27.88 -9.45
CA PRO A 524 -14.91 -27.97 -10.81
C PRO A 524 -15.99 -29.05 -10.94
N GLU A 525 -16.87 -28.92 -11.94
CA GLU A 525 -17.88 -29.94 -12.24
C GLU A 525 -17.21 -31.18 -12.86
N ILE A 526 -17.34 -32.34 -12.20
CA ILE A 526 -16.64 -33.60 -12.56
C ILE A 526 -16.96 -34.05 -13.99
N MET A 527 -18.18 -33.78 -14.46
CA MET A 527 -18.67 -34.21 -15.79
C MET A 527 -17.97 -33.49 -16.95
N GLU A 528 -17.34 -32.33 -16.70
CA GLU A 528 -16.59 -31.59 -17.72
C GLU A 528 -15.13 -32.09 -17.87
N LEU A 529 -14.67 -32.94 -16.95
CA LEU A 529 -13.30 -33.44 -16.91
C LEU A 529 -13.14 -34.75 -17.70
N PRO A 530 -11.97 -34.98 -18.35
CA PRO A 530 -11.53 -36.29 -18.82
C PRO A 530 -11.57 -37.35 -17.72
N LEU A 531 -11.83 -38.61 -18.07
CA LEU A 531 -12.08 -39.68 -17.09
C LEU A 531 -10.95 -39.86 -16.07
N LYS A 532 -9.66 -39.76 -16.42
CA LYS A 532 -8.58 -39.89 -15.42
C LYS A 532 -8.60 -38.73 -14.42
N GLU A 533 -8.75 -37.50 -14.92
CA GLU A 533 -8.88 -36.29 -14.09
C GLU A 533 -10.12 -36.36 -13.20
N ALA A 534 -11.24 -36.83 -13.73
CA ALA A 534 -12.46 -37.06 -12.97
C ALA A 534 -12.27 -38.10 -11.85
N MET A 535 -11.51 -39.17 -12.06
CA MET A 535 -11.22 -40.17 -11.01
C MET A 535 -10.35 -39.57 -9.90
N VAL A 536 -9.36 -38.74 -10.23
CA VAL A 536 -8.55 -38.04 -9.22
C VAL A 536 -9.39 -36.97 -8.49
N GLU A 537 -10.27 -36.26 -9.19
CA GLU A 537 -11.24 -35.34 -8.58
C GLU A 537 -12.20 -36.05 -7.62
N LEU A 538 -12.65 -37.26 -7.95
CA LEU A 538 -13.44 -38.11 -7.06
C LEU A 538 -12.66 -38.48 -5.79
N LEU A 539 -11.38 -38.85 -5.92
CA LEU A 539 -10.51 -39.06 -4.74
C LEU A 539 -10.39 -37.80 -3.88
N ILE A 540 -10.27 -36.61 -4.50
CA ILE A 540 -10.24 -35.33 -3.77
C ILE A 540 -11.55 -35.13 -3.01
N ARG A 541 -12.70 -35.35 -3.65
CA ARG A 541 -14.02 -35.20 -3.01
C ARG A 541 -14.24 -36.22 -1.88
N PHE A 542 -13.81 -37.47 -2.05
CA PHE A 542 -13.82 -38.48 -0.99
C PHE A 542 -12.93 -38.07 0.18
N SER A 543 -11.73 -37.54 -0.08
CA SER A 543 -10.83 -37.03 0.96
C SER A 543 -11.42 -35.85 1.74
N LEU A 544 -12.27 -35.04 1.11
CA LEU A 544 -13.02 -33.94 1.74
C LEU A 544 -14.27 -34.42 2.50
N GLY A 545 -14.65 -35.70 2.35
CA GLY A 545 -15.78 -36.33 3.02
C GLY A 545 -17.09 -36.32 2.24
N GLN A 546 -17.07 -36.05 0.94
CA GLN A 546 -18.24 -36.11 0.06
C GLN A 546 -18.41 -37.53 -0.50
N PHE A 547 -19.24 -38.36 0.13
CA PHE A 547 -19.58 -39.71 -0.33
C PHE A 547 -21.02 -39.85 -0.87
N ASN A 548 -21.83 -38.80 -0.77
CA ASN A 548 -23.23 -38.79 -1.17
C ASN A 548 -23.43 -37.84 -2.36
N GLU A 549 -24.43 -38.12 -3.19
CA GLU A 549 -24.74 -37.34 -4.39
C GLU A 549 -23.52 -37.20 -5.32
N VAL A 550 -22.75 -38.29 -5.46
CA VAL A 550 -21.53 -38.32 -6.26
C VAL A 550 -21.88 -38.80 -7.67
N LYS A 551 -21.38 -38.07 -8.68
CA LYS A 551 -21.54 -38.45 -10.09
C LYS A 551 -20.51 -39.51 -10.46
N VAL A 552 -20.99 -40.69 -10.86
CA VAL A 552 -20.17 -41.85 -11.24
C VAL A 552 -20.36 -42.15 -12.73
N PRO A 553 -19.30 -42.36 -13.52
CA PRO A 553 -19.43 -42.64 -14.94
C PRO A 553 -19.84 -44.10 -15.18
N GLU A 554 -20.80 -44.32 -16.10
CA GLU A 554 -21.37 -45.65 -16.39
C GLU A 554 -20.24 -46.64 -16.78
N GLY A 555 -20.26 -47.82 -16.15
CA GLY A 555 -19.29 -48.90 -16.39
C GLY A 555 -18.00 -48.82 -15.56
N TYR A 556 -17.87 -47.81 -14.69
CA TYR A 556 -16.77 -47.70 -13.73
C TYR A 556 -17.23 -47.69 -12.26
N GLU A 557 -18.47 -48.10 -11.99
CA GLU A 557 -19.05 -48.19 -10.63
C GLU A 557 -18.13 -48.97 -9.66
N ASP A 558 -17.77 -50.21 -10.01
CA ASP A 558 -16.87 -51.07 -9.21
C ASP A 558 -15.51 -50.39 -8.92
N VAL A 559 -15.01 -49.56 -9.85
CA VAL A 559 -13.74 -48.83 -9.69
C VAL A 559 -13.88 -47.72 -8.67
N VAL A 560 -14.93 -46.91 -8.79
CA VAL A 560 -15.19 -45.79 -7.87
C VAL A 560 -15.51 -46.29 -6.45
N GLU A 561 -16.26 -47.38 -6.32
CA GLU A 561 -16.51 -48.05 -5.04
C GLU A 561 -15.20 -48.51 -4.38
N THR A 562 -14.31 -49.16 -5.16
CA THR A 562 -13.01 -49.61 -4.67
C THR A 562 -12.13 -48.43 -4.23
N LEU A 563 -12.12 -47.32 -4.97
CA LEU A 563 -11.41 -46.09 -4.61
C LEU A 563 -11.96 -45.46 -3.32
N ALA A 564 -13.29 -45.45 -3.14
CA ALA A 564 -13.94 -44.97 -1.92
C ALA A 564 -13.59 -45.83 -0.70
N ASN A 565 -13.59 -47.16 -0.84
CA ASN A 565 -13.19 -48.10 0.22
C ASN A 565 -11.70 -47.97 0.58
N LEU A 566 -10.84 -47.68 -0.40
CA LEU A 566 -9.42 -47.42 -0.18
C LEU A 566 -9.20 -46.13 0.63
N VAL A 567 -9.88 -45.04 0.29
CA VAL A 567 -9.88 -43.78 1.07
C VAL A 567 -10.44 -44.01 2.48
N HIS A 568 -11.53 -44.78 2.61
CA HIS A 568 -12.13 -45.12 3.90
C HIS A 568 -11.16 -45.90 4.81
N THR A 569 -10.49 -46.91 4.25
CA THR A 569 -9.53 -47.76 4.97
C THR A 569 -8.29 -46.98 5.42
N LEU A 570 -7.84 -46.01 4.60
CA LEU A 570 -6.74 -45.10 4.94
C LEU A 570 -7.12 -44.13 6.08
N GLY A 571 -8.41 -43.86 6.28
CA GLY A 571 -8.97 -43.11 7.41
C GLY A 571 -8.87 -43.85 8.74
N ASN A 572 -7.65 -44.24 9.14
CA ASN A 572 -7.37 -44.97 10.37
C ASN A 572 -6.39 -44.19 11.27
N ALA A 573 -6.51 -44.34 12.59
CA ALA A 573 -5.58 -43.68 13.52
C ALA A 573 -4.19 -44.34 13.54
N GLU A 574 -4.07 -45.59 13.09
CA GLU A 574 -2.81 -46.34 13.02
C GLU A 574 -2.09 -46.20 11.67
N SER A 575 -2.69 -45.53 10.68
CA SER A 575 -2.10 -45.39 9.34
C SER A 575 -0.88 -44.47 9.33
N ASN A 576 0.19 -44.91 8.68
CA ASN A 576 1.40 -44.14 8.44
C ASN A 576 1.48 -43.65 6.98
N ILE A 577 2.52 -42.88 6.63
CA ILE A 577 2.73 -42.43 5.25
C ILE A 577 3.02 -43.60 4.30
N GLU A 578 3.58 -44.70 4.80
CA GLU A 578 3.77 -45.91 4.00
C GLU A 578 2.44 -46.54 3.57
N ASP A 579 1.38 -46.42 4.37
CA ASP A 579 0.01 -46.78 3.98
C ASP A 579 -0.52 -45.90 2.84
N SER A 580 -0.24 -44.59 2.86
CA SER A 580 -0.58 -43.68 1.75
C SER A 580 0.11 -44.12 0.45
N ALA A 581 1.38 -44.55 0.52
CA ALA A 581 2.11 -45.06 -0.64
C ALA A 581 1.55 -46.40 -1.17
N GLU A 582 1.16 -47.32 -0.28
CA GLU A 582 0.55 -48.60 -0.67
C GLU A 582 -0.87 -48.43 -1.25
N ALA A 583 -1.63 -47.47 -0.71
CA ALA A 583 -2.91 -47.06 -1.24
C ALA A 583 -2.75 -46.42 -2.64
N THR A 584 -1.70 -45.61 -2.84
CA THR A 584 -1.38 -44.98 -4.13
C THR A 584 -1.13 -46.02 -5.22
N ILE A 585 -0.39 -47.10 -4.93
CA ILE A 585 -0.13 -48.17 -5.92
C ILE A 585 -1.45 -48.76 -6.44
N ARG A 586 -2.39 -49.03 -5.53
CA ARG A 586 -3.69 -49.64 -5.87
C ARG A 586 -4.58 -48.69 -6.65
N ALA A 587 -4.67 -47.44 -6.21
CA ALA A 587 -5.43 -46.41 -6.90
C ALA A 587 -4.85 -46.13 -8.30
N TYR A 588 -3.52 -46.02 -8.43
CA TYR A 588 -2.85 -45.83 -9.70
C TYR A 588 -3.11 -47.00 -10.68
N GLU A 589 -3.02 -48.25 -10.21
CA GLU A 589 -3.25 -49.41 -11.07
C GLU A 589 -4.68 -49.45 -11.66
N LEU A 590 -5.67 -48.95 -10.91
CA LEU A 590 -7.05 -48.81 -11.39
C LEU A 590 -7.19 -47.65 -12.38
N ILE A 591 -6.70 -46.46 -12.02
CA ILE A 591 -6.88 -45.23 -12.80
C ILE A 591 -6.06 -45.26 -14.10
N SER A 592 -4.84 -45.82 -14.08
CA SER A 592 -4.00 -45.93 -15.28
C SER A 592 -4.59 -46.84 -16.36
N LYS A 593 -5.48 -47.77 -16.01
CA LYS A 593 -6.21 -48.65 -16.94
C LYS A 593 -7.47 -48.00 -17.53
N VAL A 594 -7.85 -46.81 -17.07
CA VAL A 594 -8.96 -46.03 -17.62
C VAL A 594 -8.47 -45.24 -18.83
N ILE A 595 -9.23 -45.29 -19.93
CA ILE A 595 -8.96 -44.48 -21.13
C ILE A 595 -9.37 -43.04 -20.83
N ASN A 596 -8.43 -42.10 -20.99
CA ASN A 596 -8.68 -40.69 -20.68
C ASN A 596 -9.46 -40.00 -21.81
N GLU A 597 -10.79 -39.96 -21.68
CA GLU A 597 -11.69 -39.27 -22.60
C GLU A 597 -12.79 -38.54 -21.83
N THR A 598 -13.45 -37.56 -22.45
CA THR A 598 -14.61 -36.88 -21.85
C THR A 598 -15.91 -37.62 -22.21
N LYS A 599 -16.70 -38.00 -21.20
CA LYS A 599 -18.01 -38.65 -21.41
C LYS A 599 -19.16 -37.63 -21.43
N PRO A 600 -20.20 -37.83 -22.27
CA PRO A 600 -21.43 -37.04 -22.21
C PRO A 600 -22.11 -37.11 -20.83
N GLU A 601 -22.77 -36.02 -20.41
CA GLU A 601 -23.50 -35.95 -19.13
C GLU A 601 -24.54 -37.07 -18.93
N ASP A 602 -25.12 -37.62 -20.02
CA ASP A 602 -26.11 -38.70 -19.95
C ASP A 602 -25.52 -40.05 -19.47
N ASP A 603 -24.19 -40.22 -19.54
CA ASP A 603 -23.47 -41.46 -19.16
C ASP A 603 -22.95 -41.39 -17.71
N TRP A 604 -23.53 -40.52 -16.87
CA TRP A 604 -23.20 -40.36 -15.45
C TRP A 604 -24.42 -40.63 -14.57
N GLU A 605 -24.25 -41.50 -13.58
CA GLU A 605 -25.29 -41.85 -12.61
C GLU A 605 -24.99 -41.22 -11.24
N ASP A 606 -26.05 -40.88 -10.49
CA ASP A 606 -25.93 -40.43 -9.11
C ASP A 606 -25.85 -41.65 -8.19
N GLU A 607 -24.73 -41.79 -7.48
CA GLU A 607 -24.55 -42.82 -6.46
C GLU A 607 -24.40 -42.23 -5.06
N ASP A 608 -24.92 -42.98 -4.08
CA ASP A 608 -24.71 -42.72 -2.66
C ASP A 608 -23.86 -43.87 -2.11
N LEU A 609 -22.59 -43.56 -1.86
CA LEU A 609 -21.59 -44.53 -1.45
C LEU A 609 -21.45 -44.58 0.08
N GLU A 610 -22.03 -43.63 0.84
CA GLU A 610 -21.86 -43.56 2.30
C GLU A 610 -22.37 -44.82 3.01
N ASP A 611 -23.47 -45.41 2.53
CA ASP A 611 -24.04 -46.66 3.06
C ASP A 611 -23.31 -47.93 2.54
N GLN A 612 -22.41 -47.80 1.57
CA GLN A 612 -21.69 -48.89 0.89
C GLN A 612 -20.20 -48.97 1.30
N LEU A 613 -19.72 -48.04 2.13
CA LEU A 613 -18.33 -48.03 2.60
C LEU A 613 -18.03 -49.27 3.46
N GLU A 614 -17.08 -50.07 2.99
CA GLU A 614 -16.54 -51.24 3.68
C GLU A 614 -15.01 -51.14 3.79
N ASP A 615 -14.40 -51.96 4.67
CA ASP A 615 -12.95 -52.09 4.74
C ASP A 615 -12.45 -52.69 3.40
N PHE A 616 -11.34 -52.17 2.88
CA PHE A 616 -10.79 -52.57 1.60
C PHE A 616 -10.44 -54.07 1.57
N ASP A 617 -11.03 -54.81 0.62
CA ASP A 617 -10.77 -56.23 0.38
C ASP A 617 -9.78 -56.43 -0.79
N GLU A 618 -8.64 -57.06 -0.49
CA GLU A 618 -7.58 -57.32 -1.46
C GLU A 618 -8.01 -58.36 -2.53
N ASP A 619 -8.85 -59.34 -2.19
CA ASP A 619 -9.31 -60.36 -3.13
C ASP A 619 -10.29 -59.78 -4.17
N GLU A 620 -11.15 -58.84 -3.74
CA GLU A 620 -12.08 -58.14 -4.62
C GLU A 620 -11.35 -57.19 -5.58
N TYR A 621 -10.37 -56.45 -5.05
CA TYR A 621 -9.46 -55.62 -5.84
C TYR A 621 -8.74 -56.44 -6.92
N GLU A 622 -8.13 -57.58 -6.57
CA GLU A 622 -7.43 -58.43 -7.55
C GLU A 622 -8.39 -58.95 -8.63
N SER A 623 -9.61 -59.34 -8.25
CA SER A 623 -10.63 -59.75 -9.23
C SER A 623 -11.04 -58.60 -10.16
N LEU A 624 -11.12 -57.37 -9.68
CA LEU A 624 -11.46 -56.19 -10.48
C LEU A 624 -10.35 -55.87 -11.48
N VAL A 625 -9.11 -55.83 -11.01
CA VAL A 625 -7.90 -55.64 -11.81
C VAL A 625 -7.81 -56.66 -12.94
N GLU A 626 -8.06 -57.95 -12.65
CA GLU A 626 -8.09 -59.00 -13.68
C GLU A 626 -9.21 -58.81 -14.70
N LYS A 627 -10.42 -58.40 -14.27
CA LYS A 627 -11.54 -58.11 -15.19
C LYS A 627 -11.18 -56.96 -16.14
N MET A 628 -10.61 -55.88 -15.61
CA MET A 628 -10.20 -54.71 -16.41
C MET A 628 -9.12 -55.08 -17.43
N GLN A 629 -8.15 -55.90 -17.03
CA GLN A 629 -7.09 -56.36 -17.92
C GLN A 629 -7.63 -57.25 -19.05
N GLN A 630 -8.57 -58.15 -18.75
CA GLN A 630 -9.25 -58.95 -19.77
C GLN A 630 -10.10 -58.10 -20.73
N SER A 631 -10.79 -57.05 -20.24
CA SER A 631 -11.54 -56.15 -21.11
C SER A 631 -10.64 -55.37 -22.06
N MET A 632 -9.48 -54.91 -21.57
CA MET A 632 -8.49 -54.17 -22.37
C MET A 632 -7.85 -55.06 -23.45
N GLU A 633 -7.51 -56.31 -23.12
CA GLU A 633 -7.01 -57.28 -24.10
C GLU A 633 -8.05 -57.67 -25.16
N MET A 634 -9.35 -57.62 -24.83
CA MET A 634 -10.44 -57.94 -25.76
C MET A 634 -10.86 -56.78 -26.66
N SER A 635 -10.74 -55.52 -26.20
CA SER A 635 -11.10 -54.34 -27.00
C SER A 635 -10.07 -54.04 -28.10
N GLY A 636 -8.80 -54.40 -27.90
CA GLY A 636 -7.74 -54.25 -28.91
C GLY A 636 -7.46 -52.80 -29.31
N GLU A 637 -8.00 -51.85 -28.56
CA GLU A 637 -7.75 -50.42 -28.67
C GLU A 637 -6.68 -50.04 -27.65
N ASP A 638 -5.43 -49.87 -28.12
CA ASP A 638 -4.51 -48.92 -27.49
C ASP A 638 -5.08 -47.52 -27.79
N GLY A 639 -6.12 -47.12 -27.07
CA GLY A 639 -6.76 -45.81 -27.26
C GLY A 639 -5.76 -44.71 -26.92
N GLU A 640 -5.37 -43.89 -27.90
CA GLU A 640 -4.74 -42.59 -27.66
C GLU A 640 -5.78 -41.67 -27.00
N GLY A 641 -5.91 -41.79 -25.67
CA GLY A 641 -6.66 -40.84 -24.85
C GLY A 641 -5.95 -39.49 -24.75
N ASP A 642 -6.65 -38.50 -24.22
CA ASP A 642 -6.07 -37.18 -23.96
C ASP A 642 -4.94 -37.31 -22.90
N PRO A 643 -3.88 -36.49 -22.99
CA PRO A 643 -2.84 -36.42 -21.95
C PRO A 643 -3.46 -36.05 -20.60
N TYR A 644 -2.89 -36.54 -19.51
CA TYR A 644 -3.37 -36.25 -18.16
C TYR A 644 -2.85 -34.89 -17.68
N ASP A 645 -3.76 -34.03 -17.23
CA ASP A 645 -3.45 -32.78 -16.53
C ASP A 645 -3.80 -32.87 -15.04
N SER A 646 -3.06 -32.14 -14.20
CA SER A 646 -3.27 -32.20 -12.75
C SER A 646 -4.52 -31.43 -12.33
N PRO A 647 -5.27 -31.94 -11.33
CA PRO A 647 -6.48 -31.27 -10.86
C PRO A 647 -6.16 -29.97 -10.13
N SER A 648 -7.14 -29.07 -10.04
CA SER A 648 -6.99 -27.87 -9.21
C SER A 648 -6.72 -28.26 -7.75
N PRO A 649 -5.75 -27.64 -7.06
CA PRO A 649 -5.42 -27.97 -5.68
C PRO A 649 -6.47 -27.47 -4.69
N VAL A 650 -6.36 -27.91 -3.44
CA VAL A 650 -7.28 -27.54 -2.36
C VAL A 650 -6.64 -26.44 -1.51
N GLU A 651 -7.16 -25.21 -1.61
CA GLU A 651 -6.58 -23.98 -1.03
C GLU A 651 -6.07 -24.14 0.41
N TYR A 652 -6.85 -24.76 1.31
CA TYR A 652 -6.47 -24.85 2.73
C TYR A 652 -5.38 -25.88 3.03
N ARG A 653 -5.15 -26.84 2.12
CA ARG A 653 -4.16 -27.91 2.29
C ARG A 653 -2.75 -27.45 1.95
N GLY A 654 -2.62 -26.38 1.15
CA GLY A 654 -1.35 -25.77 0.76
C GLY A 654 -0.45 -26.69 -0.05
N ASP A 655 0.76 -26.21 -0.37
CA ASP A 655 1.71 -26.91 -1.22
C ASP A 655 2.37 -28.09 -0.52
N PHE A 656 2.37 -29.24 -1.19
CA PHE A 656 3.02 -30.46 -0.71
C PHE A 656 4.20 -30.83 -1.61
N LYS A 657 5.42 -30.70 -1.09
CA LYS A 657 6.67 -30.96 -1.85
C LYS A 657 7.58 -31.95 -1.13
N PRO A 658 7.16 -33.22 -0.97
CA PRO A 658 7.89 -34.21 -0.19
C PRO A 658 9.28 -34.54 -0.74
N GLU A 659 9.49 -34.54 -2.06
CA GLU A 659 10.77 -34.87 -2.69
C GLU A 659 11.81 -33.80 -2.41
N MET A 660 11.43 -32.53 -2.56
CA MET A 660 12.30 -31.41 -2.24
C MET A 660 12.74 -31.36 -0.78
N VAL A 661 11.80 -31.52 0.16
CA VAL A 661 12.12 -31.50 1.60
C VAL A 661 13.05 -32.66 1.95
N GLN A 662 12.80 -33.85 1.38
CA GLN A 662 13.68 -35.00 1.58
C GLN A 662 15.06 -34.80 0.95
N LEU A 663 15.15 -34.17 -0.22
CA LEU A 663 16.40 -33.81 -0.88
C LEU A 663 17.22 -32.84 -0.04
N ILE A 664 16.62 -31.75 0.45
CA ILE A 664 17.28 -30.76 1.32
C ILE A 664 17.77 -31.42 2.61
N SER A 665 16.94 -32.27 3.23
CA SER A 665 17.31 -33.01 4.43
C SER A 665 18.52 -33.94 4.20
N LYS A 666 18.53 -34.67 3.07
CA LYS A 666 19.67 -35.54 2.67
C LYS A 666 20.94 -34.73 2.39
N LEU A 667 20.83 -33.60 1.71
CA LEU A 667 21.97 -32.69 1.47
C LEU A 667 22.54 -32.12 2.78
N GLN A 668 21.68 -31.73 3.73
CA GLN A 668 22.10 -31.26 5.05
C GLN A 668 22.79 -32.36 5.88
N SER A 669 22.30 -33.61 5.80
CA SER A 669 22.96 -34.75 6.45
C SER A 669 24.32 -35.09 5.81
N ASP A 670 24.39 -35.07 4.48
CA ASP A 670 25.63 -35.33 3.73
C ASP A 670 26.68 -34.24 3.97
N ALA A 671 26.27 -32.98 4.16
CA ALA A 671 27.16 -31.88 4.52
C ALA A 671 27.73 -32.00 5.95
N SER A 672 27.01 -32.66 6.85
CA SER A 672 27.41 -32.82 8.26
C SER A 672 28.20 -34.10 8.54
N GLU A 673 28.07 -35.14 7.71
CA GLU A 673 28.92 -36.33 7.74
C GLU A 673 30.15 -36.18 6.83
N SER A 674 31.33 -35.95 7.42
CA SER A 674 32.61 -35.94 6.69
C SER A 674 33.10 -37.36 6.33
N GLY A 675 32.25 -38.19 5.72
CA GLY A 675 32.50 -39.60 5.46
C GLY A 675 31.81 -40.14 4.18
N GLU A 676 32.65 -40.66 3.29
CA GLU A 676 32.38 -41.58 2.15
C GLU A 676 31.42 -41.19 1.00
N ASN A 677 30.45 -40.27 1.14
CA ASN A 677 29.66 -39.78 0.00
C ASN A 677 30.25 -38.49 -0.59
N GLN A 678 30.39 -38.41 -1.92
CA GLN A 678 30.75 -37.17 -2.59
C GLN A 678 29.52 -36.26 -2.62
N PRO A 679 29.64 -34.97 -2.21
CA PRO A 679 28.53 -34.04 -2.34
C PRO A 679 28.17 -33.87 -3.82
N LEU A 680 26.87 -33.87 -4.12
CA LEU A 680 26.32 -33.61 -5.46
C LEU A 680 26.94 -32.34 -6.05
N THR A 681 27.35 -32.42 -7.32
CA THR A 681 27.81 -31.24 -8.06
C THR A 681 26.64 -30.34 -8.44
N GLN A 682 26.91 -29.06 -8.69
CA GLN A 682 25.86 -28.11 -9.10
C GLN A 682 25.11 -28.56 -10.36
N GLU A 683 25.82 -29.14 -11.35
CA GLU A 683 25.21 -29.66 -12.58
C GLU A 683 24.29 -30.87 -12.29
N GLU A 684 24.68 -31.76 -11.37
CA GLU A 684 23.85 -32.89 -10.95
C GLU A 684 22.61 -32.44 -10.15
N LEU A 685 22.75 -31.40 -9.33
CA LEU A 685 21.64 -30.80 -8.58
C LEU A 685 20.67 -30.05 -9.50
N GLU A 686 21.16 -29.32 -10.50
CA GLU A 686 20.34 -28.70 -11.54
C GLU A 686 19.57 -29.76 -12.35
N GLN A 687 20.20 -30.90 -12.67
CA GLN A 687 19.54 -31.99 -13.38
C GLN A 687 18.47 -32.70 -12.52
N LEU A 688 18.75 -32.97 -11.23
CA LEU A 688 17.77 -33.51 -10.27
C LEU A 688 16.47 -32.71 -10.29
N LEU A 689 16.61 -31.39 -10.30
CA LEU A 689 15.52 -30.46 -10.06
C LEU A 689 14.76 -30.16 -11.35
N GLN A 690 15.41 -30.24 -12.50
CA GLN A 690 14.70 -30.26 -13.79
C GLN A 690 13.88 -31.53 -13.99
N GLU A 691 14.32 -32.65 -13.40
CA GLU A 691 13.62 -33.93 -13.47
C GLU A 691 12.60 -34.12 -12.34
N THR A 692 12.31 -33.14 -11.48
CA THR A 692 11.33 -33.30 -10.38
C THR A 692 9.92 -32.90 -10.84
N ASP A 693 8.96 -33.82 -10.74
CA ASP A 693 7.58 -33.58 -11.22
C ASP A 693 6.83 -32.54 -10.38
N GLU A 694 7.30 -32.26 -9.14
CA GLU A 694 6.77 -31.19 -8.25
C GLU A 694 6.88 -29.78 -8.87
N LEU A 695 7.68 -29.60 -9.92
CA LEU A 695 8.04 -28.28 -10.46
C LEU A 695 7.51 -27.96 -11.83
N GLU A 696 7.31 -28.98 -12.65
CA GLU A 696 6.60 -28.80 -13.91
C GLU A 696 5.16 -28.33 -13.66
N LEU A 697 4.59 -28.67 -12.49
CA LEU A 697 3.28 -28.22 -12.01
C LEU A 697 3.17 -26.69 -11.84
N ASP A 698 4.26 -26.02 -11.44
CA ASP A 698 4.27 -24.56 -11.24
C ASP A 698 4.59 -23.81 -12.55
N ALA A 699 5.33 -24.43 -13.47
CA ALA A 699 5.75 -23.83 -14.74
C ALA A 699 4.58 -23.58 -15.72
N GLU A 700 3.48 -24.33 -15.60
CA GLU A 700 2.25 -24.10 -16.38
C GLU A 700 1.50 -22.82 -15.96
N GLN A 701 1.80 -22.26 -14.78
CA GLN A 701 1.14 -21.07 -14.22
C GLN A 701 1.95 -19.76 -14.37
N GLY A 702 3.24 -19.80 -14.73
CA GLY A 702 4.02 -18.59 -15.01
C GLY A 702 5.55 -18.77 -15.11
N GLU A 703 6.19 -17.91 -15.90
CA GLU A 703 7.59 -17.95 -16.36
C GLU A 703 8.66 -18.18 -15.27
N ILE A 704 9.17 -19.42 -15.13
CA ILE A 704 10.46 -19.68 -14.48
C ILE A 704 11.58 -19.41 -15.50
N ASP A 705 12.25 -18.26 -15.39
CA ASP A 705 13.43 -17.94 -16.21
C ASP A 705 14.64 -18.79 -15.79
N ALA A 706 15.48 -19.20 -16.74
CA ALA A 706 16.68 -20.01 -16.46
C ALA A 706 17.66 -19.30 -15.49
N GLY A 707 17.62 -17.96 -15.42
CA GLY A 707 18.36 -17.18 -14.43
C GLY A 707 17.80 -17.27 -13.01
N MET A 708 16.48 -17.44 -12.84
CA MET A 708 15.85 -17.67 -11.53
C MET A 708 16.18 -19.07 -11.00
N PHE A 709 16.24 -20.07 -11.89
CA PHE A 709 16.59 -21.45 -11.54
C PHE A 709 18.02 -21.57 -10.97
N ALA A 710 19.00 -20.87 -11.57
CA ALA A 710 20.37 -20.87 -11.07
C ALA A 710 20.51 -20.15 -9.70
N ALA A 711 19.82 -19.04 -9.50
CA ALA A 711 19.76 -18.33 -8.21
C ALA A 711 19.09 -19.19 -7.12
N TRP A 712 18.11 -20.00 -7.53
CA TRP A 712 17.43 -20.94 -6.65
C TRP A 712 18.35 -22.10 -6.20
N VAL A 713 19.13 -22.69 -7.12
CA VAL A 713 20.16 -23.70 -6.75
C VAL A 713 21.22 -23.10 -5.81
N GLU A 714 21.62 -21.85 -6.04
CA GLU A 714 22.56 -21.14 -5.16
C GLU A 714 21.98 -20.93 -3.74
N ASN A 715 20.69 -20.62 -3.63
CA ASN A 715 19.99 -20.46 -2.36
C ASN A 715 19.84 -21.80 -1.60
N ILE A 716 19.50 -22.90 -2.28
CA ILE A 716 19.46 -24.24 -1.65
C ILE A 716 20.84 -24.66 -1.16
N MET A 717 21.90 -24.43 -1.95
CA MET A 717 23.27 -24.71 -1.50
C MET A 717 23.65 -23.90 -0.26
N LYS A 718 23.22 -22.63 -0.19
CA LYS A 718 23.43 -21.77 0.97
C LYS A 718 22.66 -22.25 2.21
N GLU A 719 21.43 -22.70 2.03
CA GLU A 719 20.57 -23.24 3.10
C GLU A 719 21.05 -24.62 3.59
N ALA A 720 21.60 -25.44 2.69
CA ALA A 720 22.28 -26.70 3.01
C ALA A 720 23.68 -26.51 3.63
N GLY A 721 24.17 -25.27 3.77
CA GLY A 721 25.46 -24.95 4.39
C GLY A 721 26.70 -25.23 3.53
N MET A 722 26.53 -25.37 2.21
CA MET A 722 27.62 -25.58 1.25
C MET A 722 28.28 -24.24 0.85
N PRO A 723 29.62 -24.16 0.73
CA PRO A 723 30.28 -22.92 0.32
C PRO A 723 30.04 -22.63 -1.17
N PRO A 724 29.60 -21.41 -1.55
CA PRO A 724 29.43 -21.06 -2.97
C PRO A 724 30.80 -20.93 -3.66
N PRO A 725 30.92 -21.29 -4.95
CA PRO A 725 32.14 -21.08 -5.72
C PRO A 725 32.42 -19.58 -5.91
N GLU A 726 33.72 -19.22 -5.89
CA GLU A 726 34.20 -17.85 -6.05
C GLU A 726 33.79 -17.25 -7.40
N GLY A 727 32.79 -16.35 -7.40
CA GLY A 727 32.40 -15.50 -8.53
C GLY A 727 32.93 -14.07 -8.40
N GLU A 728 33.43 -13.50 -9.51
CA GLU A 728 34.03 -12.16 -9.58
C GLU A 728 33.01 -11.02 -9.33
N PRO A 729 33.45 -9.87 -8.75
CA PRO A 729 32.57 -8.77 -8.38
C PRO A 729 32.19 -7.90 -9.59
N GLY A 730 30.92 -7.89 -9.97
CA GLY A 730 30.37 -7.10 -11.06
C GLY A 730 29.28 -6.10 -10.63
N ASP A 731 29.61 -4.81 -10.74
CA ASP A 731 28.77 -3.61 -10.87
C ASP A 731 27.42 -3.52 -10.13
N GLY A 732 27.46 -2.89 -8.95
CA GLY A 732 26.29 -2.25 -8.36
C GLY A 732 25.92 -0.97 -9.12
N GLN A 733 24.83 -1.01 -9.89
CA GLN A 733 24.12 0.19 -10.32
C GLN A 733 23.08 0.57 -9.28
N ALA A 734 23.27 1.74 -8.68
CA ALA A 734 22.29 2.38 -7.80
C ALA A 734 21.04 2.82 -8.61
N PRO A 735 19.82 2.66 -8.07
CA PRO A 735 18.64 3.24 -8.69
C PRO A 735 18.66 4.77 -8.56
N VAL A 736 18.34 5.42 -9.68
CA VAL A 736 18.13 6.86 -9.79
C VAL A 736 16.82 7.22 -9.09
N MET A 737 16.88 8.01 -8.02
CA MET A 737 15.70 8.64 -7.45
C MET A 737 15.25 9.84 -8.30
N SER A 738 14.07 9.75 -8.91
CA SER A 738 13.32 10.88 -9.45
C SER A 738 12.05 11.06 -8.62
N GLY A 739 12.04 12.02 -7.70
CA GLY A 739 10.85 12.37 -6.90
C GLY A 739 10.11 13.58 -7.48
N SER A 740 8.94 13.33 -8.06
CA SER A 740 7.82 14.27 -7.98
C SER A 740 7.28 14.24 -6.55
N GLU A 741 7.12 15.42 -5.94
CA GLU A 741 6.58 15.58 -4.59
C GLU A 741 5.09 15.17 -4.56
N GLU A 742 4.82 13.88 -4.28
CA GLU A 742 3.50 13.41 -3.82
C GLU A 742 3.46 13.38 -2.29
N GLU A 743 2.53 14.12 -1.72
CA GLU A 743 2.31 14.21 -0.28
C GLU A 743 1.51 12.99 0.22
N GLY A 744 2.14 11.81 0.24
CA GLY A 744 1.58 10.57 0.79
C GLY A 744 2.39 9.99 1.95
N GLU A 745 1.95 8.83 2.43
CA GLU A 745 2.65 7.97 3.40
C GLU A 745 3.97 7.42 2.82
N LEU A 746 4.94 7.13 3.68
CA LEU A 746 6.26 6.66 3.27
C LEU A 746 6.50 5.21 3.70
N GLU A 747 7.09 4.43 2.81
CA GLU A 747 7.45 3.04 3.08
C GLU A 747 8.95 2.87 3.29
N ALA A 748 9.32 2.04 4.25
CA ALA A 748 10.71 1.70 4.54
C ALA A 748 11.17 0.53 3.67
N GLN A 749 11.61 0.81 2.44
CA GLN A 749 12.06 -0.21 1.48
C GLN A 749 13.54 -0.61 1.64
N GLU A 750 14.35 0.23 2.28
CA GLU A 750 15.80 -0.01 2.44
C GLU A 750 16.13 -0.67 3.80
N PRO A 751 17.12 -1.58 3.89
CA PRO A 751 17.54 -2.18 5.16
C PRO A 751 18.02 -1.11 6.15
N LYS A 752 17.66 -1.28 7.44
CA LYS A 752 17.89 -0.30 8.54
C LYS A 752 17.16 1.04 8.38
N THR A 753 16.06 1.05 7.64
CA THR A 753 15.16 2.18 7.53
C THR A 753 13.87 1.91 8.29
N TYR A 754 13.34 2.91 8.98
CA TYR A 754 12.18 2.77 9.87
C TYR A 754 11.19 3.91 9.65
N ALA A 755 9.91 3.58 9.44
CA ALA A 755 8.85 4.58 9.36
C ALA A 755 8.32 4.93 10.76
N TYR A 756 8.10 6.22 11.01
CA TYR A 756 7.56 6.77 12.25
C TYR A 756 6.46 7.78 11.98
N ASP A 757 5.46 7.79 12.86
CA ASP A 757 4.38 8.76 12.82
C ASP A 757 4.85 10.15 13.26
N GLU A 758 4.26 11.19 12.66
CA GLU A 758 4.48 12.59 13.03
C GLU A 758 3.20 13.15 13.66
N TRP A 759 3.33 13.86 14.78
CA TRP A 759 2.18 14.47 15.44
C TRP A 759 1.77 15.77 14.75
N ASP A 760 0.53 15.86 14.27
CA ASP A 760 -0.05 17.09 13.76
C ASP A 760 -0.90 17.76 14.84
N PHE A 761 -0.33 18.79 15.47
CA PHE A 761 -0.99 19.51 16.56
C PHE A 761 -2.27 20.25 16.13
N ARG A 762 -2.48 20.49 14.83
CA ARG A 762 -3.68 21.18 14.33
C ARG A 762 -4.84 20.19 14.17
N ALA A 763 -4.52 18.99 13.67
CA ALA A 763 -5.46 17.88 13.59
C ALA A 763 -5.73 17.22 14.95
N ASP A 764 -4.87 17.45 15.95
CA ASP A 764 -4.86 16.75 17.25
C ASP A 764 -4.79 15.22 17.06
N ASP A 765 -4.05 14.80 16.02
CA ASP A 765 -3.86 13.40 15.64
C ASP A 765 -2.50 13.18 14.96
N TYR A 766 -2.13 11.91 14.80
CA TYR A 766 -0.91 11.49 14.13
C TYR A 766 -1.12 11.32 12.62
N LYS A 767 -0.09 11.70 11.86
CA LYS A 767 0.08 11.31 10.45
C LYS A 767 0.82 9.97 10.40
N PRO A 768 0.20 8.91 9.86
CA PRO A 768 0.79 7.59 9.81
C PRO A 768 2.02 7.59 8.91
N ARG A 769 3.08 6.88 9.32
CA ARG A 769 4.28 6.59 8.49
C ARG A 769 4.86 7.83 7.79
N TRP A 770 4.80 8.98 8.44
CA TRP A 770 5.12 10.26 7.81
C TRP A 770 6.61 10.56 7.74
N CYS A 771 7.41 10.00 8.66
CA CYS A 771 8.85 10.21 8.73
C CYS A 771 9.62 8.91 8.52
N ILE A 772 10.66 8.96 7.70
CA ILE A 772 11.60 7.85 7.48
C ILE A 772 12.90 8.13 8.24
N VAL A 773 13.25 7.24 9.17
CA VAL A 773 14.50 7.24 9.93
C VAL A 773 15.46 6.20 9.35
N LYS A 774 16.62 6.65 8.86
CA LYS A 774 17.69 5.79 8.32
C LYS A 774 18.78 5.60 9.36
N GLU A 775 18.90 4.38 9.89
CA GLU A 775 19.92 4.04 10.87
C GLU A 775 21.25 3.67 10.18
N LYS A 776 22.31 4.43 10.48
CA LYS A 776 23.65 4.24 9.90
C LYS A 776 24.70 4.12 11.00
N THR A 777 25.56 3.11 10.90
CA THR A 777 26.73 3.05 11.79
C THR A 777 27.76 4.09 11.35
N LEU A 778 28.24 4.89 12.29
CA LEU A 778 29.22 5.94 11.99
C LEU A 778 30.58 5.33 11.58
N GLU A 779 31.26 5.95 10.62
CA GLU A 779 32.56 5.48 10.14
C GLU A 779 33.64 5.53 11.24
N GLU A 780 34.68 4.70 11.12
CA GLU A 780 35.85 4.74 12.02
C GLU A 780 36.84 5.84 11.59
N GLY A 781 37.17 6.76 12.51
CA GLY A 781 38.20 7.79 12.36
C GLY A 781 39.50 7.47 13.10
N GLU A 782 40.20 8.51 13.53
CA GLU A 782 41.44 8.36 14.29
C GLU A 782 41.21 8.18 15.79
N GLN A 783 42.03 7.35 16.44
CA GLN A 783 41.97 7.14 17.89
C GLN A 783 42.68 8.25 18.70
N SER A 784 43.43 9.11 18.02
CA SER A 784 44.22 10.21 18.59
C SER A 784 43.33 11.20 19.35
N PHE A 785 42.18 11.58 18.77
CA PHE A 785 41.23 12.53 19.35
C PHE A 785 40.70 12.08 20.72
N TYR A 786 40.18 10.85 20.83
CA TYR A 786 39.64 10.33 22.10
C TYR A 786 40.68 10.35 23.21
N THR A 787 41.92 9.97 22.88
CA THR A 787 43.03 9.94 23.84
C THR A 787 43.45 11.35 24.25
N GLU A 788 43.48 12.28 23.30
CA GLU A 788 43.81 13.69 23.53
C GLU A 788 42.74 14.38 24.41
N ALA A 789 41.45 14.12 24.16
CA ALA A 789 40.35 14.61 24.97
C ALA A 789 40.48 14.14 26.44
N LEU A 790 40.75 12.85 26.68
CA LEU A 790 40.95 12.35 28.05
C LEU A 790 42.17 12.97 28.74
N ASN A 791 43.27 13.21 28.01
CA ASN A 791 44.46 13.84 28.56
C ASN A 791 44.20 15.30 28.96
N ASN A 792 43.48 16.05 28.10
CA ASN A 792 43.12 17.45 28.31
C ASN A 792 42.26 17.64 29.58
N TYR A 793 41.40 16.67 29.90
CA TYR A 793 40.51 16.70 31.08
C TYR A 793 40.92 15.71 32.18
N SER A 794 42.18 15.26 32.23
CA SER A 794 42.66 14.24 33.18
C SER A 794 42.38 14.59 34.66
N GLY A 795 42.50 15.86 35.04
CA GLY A 795 42.17 16.35 36.39
C GLY A 795 40.67 16.25 36.72
N LEU A 796 39.82 16.56 35.74
CA LEU A 796 38.36 16.47 35.86
C LEU A 796 37.90 15.00 35.89
N LEU A 797 38.49 14.14 35.05
CA LEU A 797 38.23 12.70 35.04
C LEU A 797 38.53 12.03 36.38
N ALA A 798 39.64 12.39 37.03
CA ALA A 798 39.95 11.89 38.36
C ALA A 798 38.90 12.30 39.41
N HIS A 799 38.29 13.48 39.24
CA HIS A 799 37.21 13.95 40.09
C HIS A 799 35.90 13.22 39.81
N ILE A 800 35.50 13.12 38.53
CA ILE A 800 34.30 12.41 38.08
C ILE A 800 34.35 10.95 38.54
N LYS A 801 35.46 10.25 38.30
CA LYS A 801 35.63 8.86 38.71
C LYS A 801 35.44 8.66 40.21
N ARG A 802 36.08 9.50 41.05
CA ARG A 802 35.87 9.46 42.50
C ARG A 802 34.43 9.73 42.90
N GLN A 803 33.75 10.65 42.21
CA GLN A 803 32.35 10.97 42.50
C GLN A 803 31.40 9.84 42.11
N PHE A 804 31.69 9.13 41.02
CA PHE A 804 30.89 8.01 40.50
C PHE A 804 31.14 6.72 41.30
N GLU A 805 32.38 6.48 41.74
CA GLU A 805 32.73 5.42 42.70
C GLU A 805 31.96 5.56 44.04
N LEU A 806 31.63 6.79 44.47
CA LEU A 806 30.81 7.04 45.66
C LEU A 806 29.31 6.76 45.46
N ILE A 807 28.84 6.60 44.22
CA ILE A 807 27.45 6.27 43.89
C ILE A 807 27.25 4.75 43.82
N MET A 808 28.34 3.98 43.57
CA MET A 808 28.26 2.52 43.60
C MET A 808 27.64 2.07 44.93
N PRO A 809 26.50 1.35 44.91
CA PRO A 809 25.91 0.85 46.14
C PRO A 809 26.91 -0.05 46.86
N GLU A 810 27.15 0.22 48.14
CA GLU A 810 27.80 -0.76 49.00
C GLU A 810 26.99 -2.05 48.94
N THR A 811 27.68 -3.14 48.59
CA THR A 811 27.08 -4.44 48.39
C THR A 811 26.38 -4.88 49.68
N TRP A 812 25.14 -5.39 49.56
CA TRP A 812 24.27 -5.98 50.60
C TRP A 812 23.59 -4.99 51.57
N ARG A 813 22.32 -4.64 51.35
CA ARG A 813 21.48 -3.95 52.34
C ARG A 813 20.59 -4.95 53.07
N LYS A 814 20.65 -4.96 54.41
CA LYS A 814 19.74 -5.77 55.24
C LYS A 814 18.36 -5.13 55.29
N THR A 815 17.34 -5.88 54.88
CA THR A 815 15.93 -5.52 55.04
C THR A 815 15.39 -6.27 56.24
N TYR A 816 14.90 -5.55 57.24
CA TYR A 816 14.42 -6.09 58.53
C TYR A 816 12.89 -6.22 58.53
N ARG A 817 12.35 -6.97 59.50
CA ARG A 817 10.91 -7.19 59.69
C ARG A 817 10.21 -7.88 58.51
N LEU A 818 10.74 -9.03 58.12
CA LEU A 818 10.15 -9.92 57.11
C LEU A 818 9.56 -11.16 57.79
N VAL A 819 8.52 -11.74 57.16
CA VAL A 819 7.89 -13.00 57.64
C VAL A 819 8.82 -14.20 57.41
N ASP A 820 9.70 -14.11 56.42
CA ASP A 820 10.71 -15.12 56.09
C ASP A 820 11.99 -14.44 55.59
N GLY A 821 13.16 -14.99 55.92
CA GLY A 821 14.45 -14.36 55.66
C GLY A 821 15.65 -15.26 55.98
N GLU A 822 16.85 -14.75 55.72
CA GLU A 822 18.10 -15.51 55.91
C GLU A 822 18.40 -15.80 57.38
N ASP A 823 18.06 -14.86 58.27
CA ASP A 823 18.32 -14.98 59.71
C ASP A 823 17.29 -14.15 60.51
N ILE A 824 17.21 -14.41 61.82
CA ILE A 824 16.23 -13.79 62.71
C ILE A 824 16.72 -12.40 63.14
N ASP A 825 15.84 -11.40 63.04
CA ASP A 825 16.05 -10.11 63.70
C ASP A 825 15.75 -10.29 65.19
N LEU A 826 16.82 -10.39 65.97
CA LEU A 826 16.75 -10.59 67.42
C LEU A 826 15.88 -9.54 68.12
N ASN A 827 15.83 -8.29 67.62
CA ASN A 827 15.00 -7.25 68.25
C ASN A 827 13.52 -7.50 67.98
N ALA A 828 13.16 -7.80 66.72
CA ALA A 828 11.78 -8.13 66.35
C ALA A 828 11.30 -9.43 67.02
N ALA A 829 12.16 -10.44 67.13
CA ALA A 829 11.85 -11.67 67.84
C ALA A 829 11.68 -11.46 69.36
N LEU A 830 12.49 -10.58 69.97
CA LEU A 830 12.32 -10.21 71.38
C LEU A 830 11.01 -9.43 71.61
N GLU A 831 10.63 -8.53 70.69
CA GLU A 831 9.32 -7.85 70.71
C GLU A 831 8.18 -8.87 70.60
N ALA A 832 8.22 -9.77 69.61
CA ALA A 832 7.20 -10.82 69.44
C ALA A 832 7.07 -11.74 70.67
N ILE A 833 8.17 -12.14 71.30
CA ILE A 833 8.14 -12.93 72.54
C ILE A 833 7.61 -12.11 73.73
N SER A 834 7.91 -10.81 73.77
CA SER A 834 7.37 -9.90 74.78
C SER A 834 5.85 -9.78 74.64
N ASP A 835 5.36 -9.59 73.42
CA ASP A 835 3.93 -9.48 73.11
C ASP A 835 3.17 -10.77 73.43
N LEU A 836 3.73 -11.93 73.09
CA LEU A 836 3.20 -13.24 73.47
C LEU A 836 3.07 -13.40 74.99
N ARG A 837 4.06 -12.93 75.76
CA ARG A 837 4.01 -12.96 77.24
C ARG A 837 2.99 -11.98 77.81
N MET A 838 2.66 -10.92 77.07
CA MET A 838 1.64 -9.95 77.43
C MET A 838 0.23 -10.34 76.95
N GLY A 839 0.08 -11.46 76.24
CA GLY A 839 -1.20 -11.94 75.70
C GLY A 839 -1.69 -11.16 74.48
N VAL A 840 -0.79 -10.41 73.82
CA VAL A 840 -1.05 -9.67 72.58
C VAL A 840 -0.59 -10.56 71.41
N PRO A 841 -1.36 -10.66 70.30
CA PRO A 841 -0.91 -11.39 69.12
C PRO A 841 0.39 -10.76 68.57
N PRO A 842 1.49 -11.52 68.48
CA PRO A 842 2.77 -11.00 68.01
C PRO A 842 2.75 -10.72 66.50
N ASP A 843 3.67 -9.87 66.04
CA ASP A 843 3.94 -9.70 64.60
C ASP A 843 4.80 -10.88 64.11
N ASP A 844 4.39 -11.50 63.01
CA ASP A 844 5.08 -12.66 62.41
C ASP A 844 6.36 -12.25 61.64
N LYS A 845 6.61 -10.94 61.52
CA LYS A 845 7.74 -10.34 60.80
C LYS A 845 9.05 -10.31 61.61
N ILE A 846 9.58 -11.47 61.95
CA ILE A 846 10.77 -11.59 62.83
C ILE A 846 12.10 -11.84 62.11
N TYR A 847 12.12 -11.90 60.77
CA TYR A 847 13.30 -12.22 59.98
C TYR A 847 13.92 -10.99 59.30
N TRP A 848 15.19 -11.08 58.93
CA TRP A 848 15.85 -10.18 57.99
C TRP A 848 16.48 -10.97 56.84
N ARG A 849 16.59 -10.32 55.67
CA ARG A 849 17.25 -10.86 54.47
C ARG A 849 18.23 -9.81 53.96
N ARG A 850 19.40 -10.21 53.45
CA ARG A 850 20.18 -9.30 52.62
C ARG A 850 19.60 -9.32 51.20
N ASN A 851 19.12 -8.18 50.73
CA ASN A 851 18.82 -8.02 49.32
C ASN A 851 20.03 -7.41 48.61
N LYS A 852 20.44 -8.05 47.52
CA LYS A 852 21.35 -7.45 46.54
C LYS A 852 20.53 -6.41 45.79
N ILE A 853 20.73 -5.14 46.08
CA ILE A 853 20.17 -4.05 45.26
C ILE A 853 21.19 -3.87 44.14
N GLU A 854 20.93 -4.51 43.01
CA GLU A 854 21.69 -4.25 41.78
C GLU A 854 21.20 -2.93 41.19
N ARG A 855 22.16 -2.10 40.79
CA ARG A 855 21.87 -0.91 40.03
C ARG A 855 21.56 -1.35 38.61
N ASP A 856 20.34 -1.07 38.16
CA ASP A 856 19.84 -1.53 36.86
C ASP A 856 19.26 -0.33 36.10
N VAL A 857 20.17 0.40 35.44
CA VAL A 857 19.90 1.64 34.72
C VAL A 857 20.31 1.47 33.26
N ALA A 858 19.42 1.85 32.35
CA ALA A 858 19.71 1.97 30.92
C ALA A 858 19.59 3.44 30.47
N ALA A 859 20.62 3.95 29.80
CA ALA A 859 20.68 5.35 29.39
C ALA A 859 21.00 5.51 27.90
N VAL A 860 20.24 6.35 27.19
CA VAL A 860 20.54 6.73 25.80
C VAL A 860 20.94 8.19 25.74
N PHE A 861 22.04 8.48 25.07
CA PHE A 861 22.49 9.83 24.76
C PHE A 861 22.27 10.12 23.28
N LEU A 862 21.42 11.09 22.99
CA LEU A 862 21.08 11.57 21.66
C LEU A 862 21.81 12.90 21.42
N LEU A 863 22.81 12.88 20.53
CA LEU A 863 23.62 14.02 20.15
C LEU A 863 23.06 14.68 18.89
N ASP A 864 22.77 15.96 18.94
CA ASP A 864 22.43 16.74 17.76
C ASP A 864 23.65 16.86 16.85
N MET A 865 23.54 16.40 15.60
CA MET A 865 24.60 16.52 14.60
C MET A 865 24.21 17.48 13.49
N SER A 866 23.23 18.37 13.70
CA SER A 866 22.78 19.33 12.70
C SER A 866 23.79 20.46 12.42
N ALA A 867 23.53 21.24 11.36
CA ALA A 867 24.42 22.29 10.87
C ALA A 867 24.69 23.42 11.87
N SER A 868 23.79 23.67 12.83
CA SER A 868 23.97 24.68 13.88
C SER A 868 25.16 24.34 14.79
N THR A 869 25.47 23.06 14.97
CA THR A 869 26.59 22.58 15.80
C THR A 869 27.97 22.92 15.21
N ALA A 870 28.02 23.44 13.97
CA ALA A 870 29.22 23.94 13.31
C ALA A 870 29.64 25.34 13.78
N GLU A 871 28.83 26.03 14.58
CA GLU A 871 29.13 27.40 15.06
C GLU A 871 30.45 27.44 15.87
N ALA A 872 31.29 28.43 15.57
CA ALA A 872 32.58 28.62 16.24
C ALA A 872 32.40 29.38 17.56
N ILE A 873 33.02 28.88 18.63
CA ILE A 873 32.90 29.46 19.97
C ILE A 873 33.86 30.65 20.08
N ASP A 874 33.33 31.84 20.36
CA ASP A 874 34.12 33.07 20.49
C ASP A 874 34.86 33.12 21.85
N GLU A 875 36.19 33.26 21.82
CA GLU A 875 37.03 33.33 23.03
C GLU A 875 36.92 34.71 23.70
N GLY A 876 35.87 34.91 24.49
CA GLY A 876 35.65 36.15 25.24
C GLY A 876 36.33 36.18 26.61
N ARG A 877 37.64 36.50 26.70
CA ARG A 877 38.25 37.19 27.87
C ARG A 877 39.56 37.91 27.50
N GLN A 878 39.56 39.22 27.77
CA GLN A 878 40.61 40.21 27.51
C GLN A 878 41.98 39.89 28.13
N ASN A 879 43.05 40.19 27.39
CA ASN A 879 44.20 40.97 27.88
C ASN A 879 44.43 42.13 26.88
N SER A 880 43.86 43.29 27.18
CA SER A 880 43.97 44.51 26.37
C SER A 880 45.27 45.26 26.67
N ASP A 881 46.42 44.69 26.32
CA ASP A 881 47.73 45.35 26.53
C ASP A 881 48.76 45.07 25.41
N ASP A 882 48.33 44.69 24.20
CA ASP A 882 49.28 44.35 23.11
C ASP A 882 48.90 44.96 21.73
N THR A 883 48.26 46.14 21.73
CA THR A 883 47.88 46.86 20.49
C THR A 883 48.86 47.95 20.04
N ASP A 884 49.82 48.37 20.88
CA ASP A 884 50.79 49.41 20.52
C ASP A 884 52.16 48.81 20.20
N ALA A 885 52.70 49.16 19.03
CA ALA A 885 54.05 48.77 18.61
C ALA A 885 55.09 49.58 19.43
N PRO A 886 56.08 48.92 20.08
CA PRO A 886 57.13 49.63 20.80
C PRO A 886 58.02 50.45 19.85
N ASP A 887 58.43 51.66 20.26
CA ASP A 887 59.29 52.56 19.47
C ASP A 887 60.76 52.07 19.36
N ASP A 888 61.18 51.10 20.16
CA ASP A 888 62.53 50.53 20.09
C ASP A 888 62.68 49.48 18.97
N PRO A 889 63.66 49.60 18.05
CA PRO A 889 63.81 48.70 16.90
C PRO A 889 64.04 47.22 17.26
N VAL A 890 64.61 46.93 18.42
CA VAL A 890 64.88 45.55 18.86
C VAL A 890 63.62 44.91 19.43
N GLU A 891 62.88 45.62 20.28
CA GLU A 891 61.57 45.19 20.77
C GLU A 891 60.53 45.08 19.65
N TYR A 892 60.54 45.99 18.67
CA TYR A 892 59.68 45.95 17.48
C TYR A 892 59.90 44.69 16.65
N MET A 893 61.16 44.24 16.50
CA MET A 893 61.49 43.00 15.80
C MET A 893 61.04 41.75 16.56
N VAL A 894 61.06 41.77 17.89
CA VAL A 894 60.53 40.69 18.75
C VAL A 894 58.99 40.67 18.70
N TRP A 895 58.34 41.84 18.75
CA TRP A 895 56.89 42.02 18.60
C TRP A 895 56.40 41.53 17.21
N LEU A 896 57.11 41.89 16.13
CA LEU A 896 56.83 41.40 14.77
C LEU A 896 57.06 39.90 14.62
N ARG A 897 58.03 39.31 15.34
CA ARG A 897 58.30 37.86 15.30
C ARG A 897 57.20 37.10 16.04
N ARG A 898 56.78 37.55 17.24
CA ARG A 898 55.61 37.02 17.97
C ARG A 898 54.34 37.08 17.12
N ARG A 899 54.11 38.18 16.41
CA ARG A 899 52.92 38.37 15.56
C ARG A 899 52.94 37.54 14.27
N ARG A 900 54.13 37.22 13.74
CA ARG A 900 54.28 36.32 12.56
C ARG A 900 54.20 34.84 12.93
N GLU A 901 54.68 34.45 14.11
CA GLU A 901 54.56 33.06 14.60
C GLU A 901 53.14 32.75 15.13
N GLY A 902 52.37 33.77 15.58
CA GLY A 902 50.98 33.62 16.03
C GLY A 902 49.90 33.62 14.94
N LEU A 903 50.26 33.69 13.66
CA LEU A 903 49.31 33.68 12.53
C LEU A 903 48.96 32.27 12.02
N THR A 904 49.53 31.22 12.62
CA THR A 904 49.17 29.82 12.37
C THR A 904 48.47 29.24 13.60
N ARG A 905 47.15 29.06 13.49
CA ARG A 905 46.17 28.49 14.45
C ARG A 905 45.74 29.41 15.60
N ARG A 906 44.72 30.26 15.34
CA ARG A 906 43.67 30.45 16.35
C ARG A 906 42.87 29.15 16.36
N ASN A 907 43.00 28.35 17.41
CA ASN A 907 42.14 27.18 17.64
C ASN A 907 40.77 27.70 18.07
N TYR A 908 39.87 27.98 17.13
CA TYR A 908 38.46 28.08 17.47
C TYR A 908 37.94 26.65 17.65
N LYS A 909 37.33 26.34 18.80
CA LYS A 909 36.58 25.10 18.97
C LYS A 909 35.15 25.33 18.49
N ARG A 910 34.54 24.35 17.83
CA ARG A 910 33.10 24.37 17.49
C ARG A 910 32.30 23.72 18.61
N ILE A 911 30.99 23.95 18.61
CA ILE A 911 30.04 23.33 19.54
C ILE A 911 30.18 21.80 19.51
N ILE A 912 30.15 21.21 18.31
CA ILE A 912 30.31 19.77 18.11
C ILE A 912 31.63 19.21 18.69
N ASP A 913 32.72 20.00 18.68
CA ASP A 913 34.02 19.55 19.20
C ASP A 913 33.96 19.40 20.74
N LEU A 914 33.18 20.25 21.42
CA LEU A 914 32.91 20.13 22.87
C LEU A 914 31.91 19.02 23.18
N GLU A 915 30.93 18.75 22.33
CA GLU A 915 30.01 17.62 22.48
C GLU A 915 30.75 16.28 22.37
N LYS A 916 31.70 16.15 21.43
CA LYS A 916 32.59 14.99 21.36
C LYS A 916 33.43 14.80 22.62
N GLU A 917 34.04 15.88 23.11
CA GLU A 917 34.84 15.85 24.34
C GLU A 917 33.97 15.42 25.55
N SER A 918 32.75 15.96 25.64
CA SER A 918 31.77 15.61 26.68
C SER A 918 31.33 14.15 26.60
N THR A 919 31.12 13.66 25.37
CA THR A 919 30.79 12.26 25.07
C THR A 919 31.90 11.32 25.53
N ALA A 920 33.17 11.66 25.29
CA ALA A 920 34.30 10.87 25.77
C ALA A 920 34.36 10.80 27.32
N LEU A 921 34.05 11.91 28.00
CA LEU A 921 34.04 11.96 29.47
C LEU A 921 32.88 11.17 30.08
N ILE A 922 31.67 11.27 29.52
CA ILE A 922 30.50 10.55 30.03
C ILE A 922 30.64 9.04 29.83
N ILE A 923 31.19 8.59 28.69
CA ILE A 923 31.52 7.17 28.46
C ILE A 923 32.42 6.65 29.58
N GLN A 924 33.51 7.36 29.86
CA GLN A 924 34.46 6.95 30.89
C GLN A 924 33.83 6.93 32.30
N ALA A 925 32.85 7.79 32.55
CA ALA A 925 32.10 7.84 33.80
C ALA A 925 31.09 6.68 33.93
N ILE A 926 30.33 6.38 32.87
CA ILE A 926 29.34 5.30 32.86
C ILE A 926 30.01 3.93 32.91
N GLU A 927 31.09 3.73 32.15
CA GLU A 927 31.93 2.52 32.19
C GLU A 927 32.49 2.25 33.60
N SER A 928 32.65 3.28 34.44
CA SER A 928 33.09 3.09 35.82
C SER A 928 31.99 2.62 36.78
N ILE A 929 30.71 2.85 36.44
CA ILE A 929 29.54 2.42 37.23
C ILE A 929 29.01 1.08 36.73
N GLY A 930 29.07 0.81 35.42
CA GLY A 930 28.54 -0.39 34.79
C GLY A 930 27.07 -0.29 34.37
N ASP A 931 26.53 0.92 34.18
CA ASP A 931 25.18 1.09 33.62
C ASP A 931 25.15 0.71 32.13
N GLN A 932 24.02 0.23 31.64
CA GLN A 932 23.82 -0.01 30.20
C GLN A 932 23.62 1.32 29.49
N TYR A 933 24.28 1.55 28.36
CA TYR A 933 24.12 2.83 27.65
C TYR A 933 24.33 2.75 26.14
N GLY A 934 23.59 3.57 25.41
CA GLY A 934 23.73 3.80 23.98
C GLY A 934 24.08 5.26 23.67
N ILE A 935 24.83 5.49 22.60
CA ILE A 935 25.21 6.82 22.12
C ILE A 935 24.88 6.90 20.64
N TYR A 936 24.01 7.83 20.31
CA TYR A 936 23.53 8.03 18.95
C TYR A 936 23.59 9.50 18.58
N GLY A 937 23.77 9.78 17.29
CA GLY A 937 23.65 11.10 16.71
C GLY A 937 22.43 11.19 15.81
N PHE A 938 21.88 12.38 15.59
CA PHE A 938 20.77 12.56 14.65
C PHE A 938 20.93 13.81 13.79
N SER A 939 20.41 13.75 12.57
CA SER A 939 20.39 14.85 11.60
C SER A 939 19.17 14.67 10.68
N GLY A 940 18.44 15.75 10.36
CA GLY A 940 17.25 15.72 9.51
C GLY A 940 17.50 16.30 8.12
N TYR A 941 16.95 15.68 7.08
CA TYR A 941 16.87 16.26 5.74
C TYR A 941 15.48 16.00 5.15
N GLY A 942 14.48 16.66 5.72
CA GLY A 942 13.07 16.46 5.39
C GLY A 942 12.50 15.15 5.91
N ARG A 943 11.19 14.95 5.67
CA ARG A 943 10.44 13.79 6.17
C ARG A 943 10.93 12.43 5.63
N GLU A 944 11.49 12.44 4.42
CA GLU A 944 11.96 11.25 3.68
C GLU A 944 13.32 10.74 4.18
N ASN A 945 14.08 11.56 4.92
CA ASN A 945 15.47 11.26 5.26
C ASN A 945 15.89 11.87 6.61
N VAL A 946 15.49 11.23 7.70
CA VAL A 946 16.01 11.50 9.05
C VAL A 946 17.15 10.52 9.32
N GLU A 947 18.39 11.00 9.38
CA GLU A 947 19.56 10.16 9.60
C GLU A 947 19.81 9.96 11.10
N PHE A 948 19.91 8.70 11.50
CA PHE A 948 20.20 8.28 12.87
C PHE A 948 21.52 7.53 12.92
N TYR A 949 22.54 8.14 13.52
CA TYR A 949 23.91 7.64 13.54
C TYR A 949 24.21 6.83 14.79
N VAL A 950 24.55 5.55 14.62
CA VAL A 950 24.99 4.68 15.72
C VAL A 950 26.48 4.88 15.96
N ILE A 951 26.81 5.54 17.09
CA ILE A 951 28.19 5.67 17.57
C ILE A 951 28.54 4.46 18.45
N LYS A 952 27.64 4.13 19.38
CA LYS A 952 27.67 2.91 20.19
C LYS A 952 26.24 2.46 20.45
N ASP A 953 25.91 1.23 20.08
CA ASP A 953 24.61 0.65 20.44
C ASP A 953 24.56 0.25 21.94
N ILE A 954 23.37 0.12 22.53
CA ILE A 954 23.19 -0.22 23.95
C ILE A 954 23.88 -1.55 24.28
N ASP A 955 23.72 -2.56 23.42
CA ASP A 955 24.30 -3.90 23.60
C ASP A 955 25.76 -4.01 23.12
N GLU A 956 26.28 -3.00 22.42
CA GLU A 956 27.64 -3.03 21.89
C GLU A 956 28.64 -2.81 23.05
N PRO A 957 29.57 -3.75 23.32
CA PRO A 957 30.58 -3.55 24.36
C PRO A 957 31.58 -2.46 23.95
N PHE A 958 32.01 -1.64 24.92
CA PHE A 958 32.95 -0.56 24.65
C PHE A 958 34.33 -1.10 24.18
N ASN A 959 34.71 -0.75 22.95
CA ASN A 959 35.90 -1.24 22.27
C ASN A 959 36.64 -0.10 21.53
N ASP A 960 37.78 -0.40 20.92
CA ASP A 960 38.58 0.61 20.20
C ASP A 960 37.89 1.16 18.94
N LYS A 961 36.92 0.43 18.35
CA LYS A 961 36.15 0.93 17.20
C LYS A 961 35.26 2.11 17.61
N ILE A 962 34.60 2.02 18.77
CA ILE A 962 33.76 3.11 19.29
C ILE A 962 34.60 4.37 19.54
N LYS A 963 35.83 4.22 20.06
CA LYS A 963 36.76 5.36 20.24
C LYS A 963 37.08 6.06 18.92
N ARG A 964 37.20 5.32 17.83
CA ARG A 964 37.42 5.84 16.48
C ARG A 964 36.17 6.47 15.87
N ARG A 965 34.97 5.94 16.16
CA ARG A 965 33.71 6.53 15.68
C ARG A 965 33.47 7.93 16.26
N ILE A 966 33.84 8.17 17.52
CA ILE A 966 33.68 9.50 18.17
C ILE A 966 34.41 10.62 17.39
N ASP A 967 35.55 10.30 16.76
CA ASP A 967 36.30 11.26 15.94
C ASP A 967 35.49 11.73 14.71
N LYS A 968 34.71 10.82 14.10
CA LYS A 968 33.93 11.06 12.87
C LYS A 968 32.60 11.78 13.07
N ILE A 969 32.23 12.10 14.30
CA ILE A 969 31.05 12.94 14.57
C ILE A 969 31.28 14.29 13.88
N THR A 970 30.40 14.72 12.98
CA THR A 970 30.54 16.02 12.28
C THR A 970 29.17 16.68 12.13
N PRO A 971 29.12 18.02 12.03
CA PRO A 971 27.88 18.73 11.72
C PRO A 971 27.40 18.38 10.31
N LEU A 972 26.11 18.13 10.16
CA LEU A 972 25.42 17.66 8.96
C LEU A 972 24.27 18.61 8.58
N HIS A 973 23.06 18.10 8.40
CA HIS A 973 21.92 18.79 7.79
C HIS A 973 21.08 19.56 8.83
N ALA A 974 19.76 19.40 8.86
CA ALA A 974 18.83 20.12 9.74
C ALA A 974 18.43 19.27 10.97
N THR A 975 17.40 19.66 11.72
CA THR A 975 17.06 19.11 13.04
C THR A 975 15.59 18.67 13.12
N ARG A 976 15.32 17.39 12.87
CA ARG A 976 13.99 16.75 13.02
C ARG A 976 13.99 15.81 14.23
N MET A 977 13.71 16.39 15.41
CA MET A 977 13.85 15.70 16.70
C MET A 977 12.77 14.65 16.96
N GLY A 978 11.49 14.92 16.64
CA GLY A 978 10.38 14.03 17.02
C GLY A 978 10.58 12.58 16.58
N ALA A 979 10.83 12.36 15.28
CA ALA A 979 11.15 11.04 14.73
C ALA A 979 12.40 10.40 15.34
N SER A 980 13.47 11.19 15.56
CA SER A 980 14.72 10.72 16.17
C SER A 980 14.54 10.28 17.62
N ILE A 981 13.71 11.02 18.38
CA ILE A 981 13.33 10.69 19.76
C ILE A 981 12.50 9.40 19.78
N ARG A 982 11.52 9.24 18.90
CA ARG A 982 10.72 8.02 18.78
C ARG A 982 11.59 6.79 18.49
N HIS A 983 12.60 6.95 17.63
CA HIS A 983 13.57 5.88 17.36
C HIS A 983 14.47 5.58 18.58
N ALA A 984 14.89 6.57 19.36
CA ALA A 984 15.62 6.30 20.61
C ALA A 984 14.73 5.65 21.68
N ILE A 985 13.44 6.00 21.73
CA ILE A 985 12.45 5.37 22.62
C ILE A 985 12.34 3.88 22.32
N THR A 986 12.22 3.46 21.06
CA THR A 986 12.11 2.04 20.70
C THR A 986 13.35 1.25 21.09
N LYS A 987 14.55 1.83 20.95
CA LYS A 987 15.81 1.22 21.41
C LYS A 987 15.84 1.01 22.94
N LEU A 988 15.30 1.94 23.71
CA LEU A 988 15.20 1.84 25.19
C LEU A 988 14.04 0.96 25.66
N GLU A 989 12.93 0.91 24.92
CA GLU A 989 11.76 0.12 25.24
C GLU A 989 12.12 -1.37 25.34
N ASN A 990 12.94 -1.84 24.40
CA ASN A 990 13.44 -3.23 24.31
C ASN A 990 14.44 -3.63 25.42
N LYS A 991 14.69 -2.79 26.43
CA LYS A 991 15.62 -3.09 27.53
C LYS A 991 14.91 -3.38 28.85
N ASP A 992 15.28 -4.47 29.50
CA ASP A 992 14.80 -4.82 30.84
C ASP A 992 15.60 -4.08 31.93
N ALA A 993 15.46 -2.76 31.99
CA ALA A 993 16.10 -1.92 33.01
C ALA A 993 15.05 -1.22 33.91
N THR A 994 15.26 -1.25 35.23
CA THR A 994 14.35 -0.60 36.20
C THR A 994 14.23 0.92 36.00
N THR A 995 15.31 1.58 35.60
CA THR A 995 15.33 3.02 35.32
C THR A 995 15.86 3.26 33.91
N LYS A 996 15.02 3.85 33.05
CA LYS A 996 15.37 4.19 31.67
C LYS A 996 15.47 5.70 31.52
N ILE A 997 16.58 6.19 30.97
CA ILE A 997 16.84 7.63 30.85
C ILE A 997 17.25 7.96 29.42
N MET A 998 16.67 9.00 28.85
CA MET A 998 17.05 9.52 27.53
C MET A 998 17.56 10.95 27.68
N PHE A 999 18.83 11.18 27.30
CA PHE A 999 19.45 12.49 27.26
C PHE A 999 19.42 13.03 25.85
N LEU A 1000 18.80 14.20 25.66
CA LEU A 1000 18.87 14.97 24.43
C LEU A 1000 19.86 16.11 24.61
N ILE A 1001 20.95 16.11 23.85
CA ILE A 1001 21.93 17.19 23.80
C ILE A 1001 21.75 17.89 22.45
N SER A 1002 21.25 19.12 22.49
CA SER A 1002 20.97 19.90 21.27
C SER A 1002 21.26 21.38 21.50
N ASP A 1003 21.75 22.05 20.46
CA ASP A 1003 22.16 23.44 20.51
C ASP A 1003 21.02 24.44 20.26
N GLY A 1004 19.78 23.98 19.98
CA GLY A 1004 18.68 24.90 19.67
C GLY A 1004 17.32 24.26 19.41
N ARG A 1005 16.43 25.05 18.80
CA ARG A 1005 15.02 24.71 18.50
C ARG A 1005 14.92 23.75 17.29
N PRO A 1006 14.00 22.77 17.27
CA PRO A 1006 13.82 21.89 16.12
C PRO A 1006 13.45 22.66 14.84
N GLN A 1007 14.12 22.35 13.72
CA GLN A 1007 13.89 22.97 12.42
C GLN A 1007 14.33 22.04 11.29
N ASP A 1008 13.47 21.76 10.32
CA ASP A 1008 13.75 20.91 9.15
C ASP A 1008 12.87 21.31 7.94
N ARG A 1009 13.25 20.85 6.73
CA ARG A 1009 12.49 20.98 5.48
C ARG A 1009 11.16 20.23 5.60
N GLY A 1010 10.05 20.85 5.18
CA GLY A 1010 8.72 20.21 5.18
C GLY A 1010 7.81 20.62 6.35
N TYR A 1011 8.33 21.29 7.38
CA TYR A 1011 7.49 21.97 8.39
C TYR A 1011 6.81 23.25 7.86
N SER A 1012 7.02 23.61 6.59
CA SER A 1012 6.73 24.92 6.00
C SER A 1012 5.42 24.98 5.20
N ARG A 1013 4.29 24.63 5.82
CA ARG A 1013 2.99 25.10 5.32
C ARG A 1013 2.57 26.34 6.12
N GLU A 1014 2.65 27.50 5.46
CA GLU A 1014 1.90 28.72 5.80
C GLU A 1014 2.38 29.59 7.00
N GLY A 1015 3.65 30.01 7.05
CA GLY A 1015 4.03 31.25 7.76
C GLY A 1015 3.94 31.28 9.30
N VAL A 1016 3.50 30.19 9.95
CA VAL A 1016 3.53 29.98 11.43
C VAL A 1016 4.34 28.71 11.72
N GLU A 1017 5.59 28.76 11.28
CA GLU A 1017 6.43 27.59 10.91
C GLU A 1017 7.22 26.99 12.08
N LYS A 1018 7.23 27.66 13.23
CA LYS A 1018 8.12 27.32 14.36
C LYS A 1018 7.42 26.56 15.48
N GLU A 1019 6.10 26.63 15.56
CA GLU A 1019 5.29 26.00 16.62
C GLU A 1019 5.06 24.51 16.36
N TYR A 1020 4.86 24.12 15.09
CA TYR A 1020 4.62 22.72 14.71
C TYR A 1020 5.72 21.77 15.19
N ALA A 1021 6.98 22.08 14.87
CA ALA A 1021 8.12 21.22 15.23
C ALA A 1021 8.34 21.14 16.77
N VAL A 1022 7.94 22.19 17.51
CA VAL A 1022 7.96 22.20 18.98
C VAL A 1022 6.89 21.26 19.53
N HIS A 1023 5.67 21.29 18.98
CA HIS A 1023 4.58 20.42 19.42
C HIS A 1023 4.81 18.94 19.05
N ASP A 1024 5.35 18.63 17.89
CA ASP A 1024 5.70 17.23 17.55
C ASP A 1024 6.80 16.69 18.50
N THR A 1025 7.83 17.51 18.77
CA THR A 1025 8.88 17.13 19.74
C THR A 1025 8.32 17.00 21.15
N HIS A 1026 7.41 17.88 21.56
CA HIS A 1026 6.72 17.80 22.85
C HIS A 1026 5.95 16.50 23.00
N GLN A 1027 5.21 16.11 21.96
CA GLN A 1027 4.46 14.87 21.95
C GLN A 1027 5.39 13.64 22.02
N ALA A 1028 6.50 13.63 21.27
CA ALA A 1028 7.50 12.56 21.35
C ALA A 1028 8.10 12.43 22.77
N LEU A 1029 8.31 13.54 23.48
CA LEU A 1029 8.76 13.52 24.87
C LEU A 1029 7.68 13.02 25.85
N ILE A 1030 6.40 13.34 25.62
CA ILE A 1030 5.27 12.75 26.36
C ILE A 1030 5.20 11.25 26.14
N GLU A 1031 5.39 10.78 24.90
CA GLU A 1031 5.42 9.35 24.55
C GLU A 1031 6.52 8.62 25.33
N ALA A 1032 7.74 9.19 25.43
CA ALA A 1032 8.82 8.64 26.25
C ALA A 1032 8.38 8.44 27.70
N ARG A 1033 7.73 9.45 28.28
CA ARG A 1033 7.24 9.43 29.66
C ARG A 1033 6.15 8.39 29.87
N ARG A 1034 5.22 8.23 28.92
CA ARG A 1034 4.18 7.19 28.95
C ARG A 1034 4.79 5.79 28.97
N LYS A 1035 5.95 5.61 28.35
CA LYS A 1035 6.75 4.37 28.35
C LYS A 1035 7.72 4.24 29.54
N ASN A 1036 7.54 5.02 30.61
CA ASN A 1036 8.41 5.06 31.79
C ASN A 1036 9.89 5.39 31.50
N ILE A 1037 10.16 6.09 30.40
CA ILE A 1037 11.49 6.63 30.10
C ILE A 1037 11.53 8.07 30.63
N ILE A 1038 12.64 8.45 31.27
CA ILE A 1038 12.86 9.79 31.80
C ILE A 1038 13.61 10.62 30.74
N PRO A 1039 12.94 11.48 29.96
CA PRO A 1039 13.62 12.39 29.05
C PRO A 1039 14.27 13.54 29.83
N PHE A 1040 15.49 13.91 29.44
CA PHE A 1040 16.18 15.09 29.93
C PHE A 1040 16.84 15.85 28.77
N CYS A 1041 16.54 17.14 28.64
CA CYS A 1041 17.12 17.99 27.58
C CYS A 1041 18.20 18.91 28.14
N LEU A 1042 19.39 18.89 27.52
CA LEU A 1042 20.49 19.78 27.83
C LEU A 1042 20.80 20.64 26.60
N THR A 1043 20.70 21.96 26.75
CA THR A 1043 20.92 22.89 25.63
C THR A 1043 21.83 24.06 25.98
N VAL A 1044 22.39 24.67 24.95
CA VAL A 1044 23.38 25.76 25.02
C VAL A 1044 22.77 27.09 24.58
N ASP A 1045 21.54 27.09 24.05
CA ASP A 1045 20.87 28.31 23.57
C ASP A 1045 20.39 29.21 24.72
N LYS A 1046 21.02 30.38 24.86
CA LYS A 1046 20.64 31.41 25.85
C LYS A 1046 19.26 32.01 25.61
N ALA A 1047 18.78 32.00 24.36
CA ALA A 1047 17.43 32.43 23.99
C ALA A 1047 16.38 31.32 24.17
N GLY A 1048 16.80 30.11 24.57
CA GLY A 1048 15.95 28.93 24.51
C GLY A 1048 14.89 28.77 25.60
N HIS A 1049 14.91 29.59 26.66
CA HIS A 1049 14.02 29.41 27.81
C HIS A 1049 12.53 29.39 27.44
N ASP A 1050 12.09 30.19 26.47
CA ASP A 1050 10.67 30.32 26.13
C ASP A 1050 10.13 29.10 25.36
N TYR A 1051 10.85 28.62 24.33
CA TYR A 1051 10.40 27.45 23.55
C TYR A 1051 10.70 26.12 24.26
N LEU A 1052 11.75 26.02 25.06
CA LEU A 1052 12.05 24.79 25.82
C LEU A 1052 10.98 24.51 26.86
N LYS A 1053 10.40 25.56 27.45
CA LYS A 1053 9.29 25.41 28.39
C LYS A 1053 8.05 24.83 27.70
N GLU A 1054 7.77 25.25 26.48
CA GLU A 1054 6.68 24.69 25.66
C GLU A 1054 7.00 23.28 25.18
N MET A 1055 8.23 23.03 24.73
CA MET A 1055 8.70 21.73 24.23
C MET A 1055 8.80 20.68 25.33
N CYS A 1056 9.38 20.99 26.49
CA CYS A 1056 9.59 20.04 27.57
C CYS A 1056 8.43 20.02 28.58
N GLY A 1057 7.59 21.04 28.64
CA GLY A 1057 6.51 21.13 29.63
C GLY A 1057 7.04 21.00 31.06
N ASP A 1058 6.57 19.96 31.78
CA ASP A 1058 7.00 19.63 33.14
C ASP A 1058 8.27 18.75 33.20
N MET A 1059 8.89 18.43 32.06
CA MET A 1059 10.06 17.54 31.98
C MET A 1059 11.37 18.26 32.30
N GLY A 1060 12.38 17.51 32.75
CA GLY A 1060 13.66 18.07 33.16
C GLY A 1060 14.44 18.63 31.98
N TYR A 1061 14.82 19.91 32.05
CA TYR A 1061 15.76 20.52 31.11
C TYR A 1061 16.75 21.44 31.84
N GLU A 1062 17.92 21.65 31.24
CA GLU A 1062 18.92 22.61 31.73
C GLU A 1062 19.53 23.40 30.57
N VAL A 1063 19.63 24.73 30.74
CA VAL A 1063 20.26 25.65 29.78
C VAL A 1063 21.63 26.05 30.31
N LEU A 1064 22.69 25.79 29.54
CA LEU A 1064 24.05 26.12 29.90
C LEU A 1064 24.40 27.56 29.54
N ASP A 1065 24.77 28.38 30.53
CA ASP A 1065 25.23 29.77 30.33
C ASP A 1065 26.52 29.86 29.49
N ASN A 1066 27.31 28.78 29.51
CA ASN A 1066 28.59 28.69 28.83
C ASN A 1066 28.82 27.26 28.33
N ILE A 1067 28.96 27.10 27.02
CA ILE A 1067 29.21 25.80 26.37
C ILE A 1067 30.47 25.09 26.89
N TRP A 1068 31.50 25.85 27.29
CA TRP A 1068 32.74 25.29 27.85
C TRP A 1068 32.51 24.48 29.13
N SER A 1069 31.35 24.62 29.78
CA SER A 1069 30.99 23.84 30.96
C SER A 1069 30.32 22.49 30.65
N LEU A 1070 29.97 22.21 29.39
CA LEU A 1070 29.29 20.98 28.98
C LEU A 1070 30.06 19.71 29.41
N PRO A 1071 31.40 19.59 29.23
CA PRO A 1071 32.14 18.38 29.60
C PRO A 1071 32.13 18.11 31.11
N GLU A 1072 32.01 19.15 31.95
CA GLU A 1072 31.91 19.02 33.40
C GLU A 1072 30.47 18.76 33.86
N ARG A 1073 29.49 19.44 33.25
CA ARG A 1073 28.10 19.41 33.70
C ARG A 1073 27.36 18.14 33.29
N LEU A 1074 27.59 17.59 32.10
CA LEU A 1074 26.86 16.41 31.62
C LEU A 1074 26.99 15.20 32.58
N PRO A 1075 28.19 14.80 33.05
CA PRO A 1075 28.33 13.76 34.07
C PRO A 1075 27.66 14.11 35.40
N MET A 1076 27.68 15.37 35.83
CA MET A 1076 27.02 15.79 37.08
C MET A 1076 25.50 15.68 37.02
N VAL A 1077 24.91 16.01 35.88
CA VAL A 1077 23.46 15.91 35.64
C VAL A 1077 23.04 14.43 35.61
N TYR A 1078 23.78 13.58 34.88
CA TYR A 1078 23.57 12.13 34.87
C TYR A 1078 23.57 11.54 36.28
N ARG A 1079 24.54 11.94 37.10
CA ARG A 1079 24.63 11.55 38.50
C ARG A 1079 23.40 11.98 39.32
N ASN A 1080 22.85 13.17 39.10
CA ASN A 1080 21.71 13.65 39.89
C ASN A 1080 20.40 12.94 39.52
N LEU A 1081 20.24 12.54 38.26
CA LEU A 1081 19.05 11.83 37.77
C LEU A 1081 19.05 10.34 38.10
N THR A 1082 20.21 9.77 38.42
CA THR A 1082 20.38 8.34 38.75
C THR A 1082 20.67 8.06 40.23
N LYS A 1083 20.49 9.06 41.11
CA LYS A 1083 20.50 8.91 42.57
C LYS A 1083 19.16 8.39 43.05
#